data_AF-A0A969FQZ0-F1
#
_entry.id   AF-A0A969FQZ0-F1
#
_cell.length_a   1.000
_cell.length_b   1.000
_cell.length_c   1.000
_cell.angle_alpha   90.00
_cell.angle_beta   90.00
_cell.angle_gamma   90.00
#
_symmetry.space_group_name_H-M   'P 1'
#
loop_
_entity.id
_entity.type
_entity.pdbx_description
1 polymer ?
#
loop_
_entity_poly.entity_id
_entity_poly.type
_entity_poly.pdbx_seq_one_letter_code
_entity_poly.pdbx_strand_id
1 'polypeptide(L)'
;MFTRTYTSSSSPPGLNRLNRLQSQWKPGTMFLVFVALIVMSFPAIPAIQAASSGAAREVSMVVQQTSDIQVRVLNEAMEPMSGAMVYRLNSDQQVGGEPLTDTSGVPLQTDEQGYLPGTVEINQGDHLFAMAPITSTTSFTMYHTSGVPTFMGLHTFEVTNPGVQELIVLEDHPLVLFNLDLSLEWDASNDPTYLQQLEFNLQRTSEYLYDITNGQAALGDVVVWQNADDWAYSHVLVYASNNLHPYAAQGGIVEEETVDPQHSDIVYNIGQVAMGATWNRYGDPGYNLGDDWPIILAHELGHYLFFQDEVYLGLNEDNILIAVDSCSGSIMGDPYTNMDNTEFIADETFWNANCASTLANQTLHRTEWETLSQWYPWMQSPAEINPGPSIMPFQVTAVQVHDPITPTNALEDPTFYLDYTDHLVGSSEARAYLVHEDYVIAAGSPIGGQNRVIARGAQPGDELCVYDRALQQYGCETIEMGDDRLSLERDTTWSPVVQISPVTSMTLNIQVSGVPRGLPIYARLYPEYGKGEAPITLTRNRQGIYQGTFHLSDVAMAGNVRVWVDEPSSELNPRREVMVAYAIGGNPGAHRNRRSDTHGGGGAHRNRRGGTLIGEGRTATAAVLPMGVAGHTATAAPRSSRPTGRCSCSLTTRWSLKKATSTPSRTWPDFRRCPQGERSLVRGIAWFQPPAHP
;
A
#
# COMPACT_ATOMS: atom_id res chain seq x y z
N MET A 1 -16.60 35.67 35.74
CA MET A 1 -15.30 36.20 36.21
C MET A 1 -14.23 35.33 35.58
N PHE A 2 -13.23 35.79 34.84
CA PHE A 2 -12.83 37.16 34.47
C PHE A 2 -12.70 37.28 32.94
N THR A 3 -13.08 38.41 32.38
CA THR A 3 -12.84 38.78 30.96
C THR A 3 -11.46 39.42 30.79
N ARG A 4 -10.83 39.24 29.62
CA ARG A 4 -9.83 40.22 29.12
C ARG A 4 -9.76 40.27 27.59
N THR A 5 -10.15 41.43 27.07
CA THR A 5 -9.99 41.90 25.69
C THR A 5 -8.77 42.81 25.57
N TYR A 6 -8.06 42.78 24.44
CA TYR A 6 -7.19 43.85 23.90
C TYR A 6 -7.08 43.61 22.37
N THR A 7 -7.94 44.21 21.53
CA THR A 7 -7.80 45.52 20.83
C THR A 7 -6.67 45.60 19.78
N SER A 8 -7.07 45.98 18.57
CA SER A 8 -6.22 46.34 17.43
C SER A 8 -5.52 47.71 17.58
N SER A 9 -4.40 47.92 16.87
CA SER A 9 -4.26 48.96 15.83
C SER A 9 -2.81 49.27 15.40
N SER A 10 -2.70 49.87 14.21
CA SER A 10 -1.63 50.76 13.70
C SER A 10 -0.41 50.19 12.95
N SER A 11 -0.30 50.64 11.69
CA SER A 11 0.90 50.81 10.85
C SER A 11 0.94 52.31 10.43
N PRO A 12 1.91 52.82 9.63
CA PRO A 12 3.36 52.56 9.50
C PRO A 12 4.16 53.88 9.76
N PRO A 13 5.45 54.05 9.34
CA PRO A 13 5.73 54.59 7.99
C PRO A 13 7.08 54.13 7.33
N GLY A 14 7.13 54.03 6.00
CA GLY A 14 8.27 53.47 5.24
C GLY A 14 9.35 54.44 4.70
N LEU A 15 10.18 53.96 3.75
CA LEU A 15 10.99 54.77 2.80
C LEU A 15 11.68 53.96 1.65
N ASN A 16 11.20 54.14 0.41
CA ASN A 16 11.93 54.26 -0.89
C ASN A 16 13.37 53.70 -1.13
N ARG A 17 13.60 52.83 -2.15
CA ARG A 17 14.02 53.13 -3.57
C ARG A 17 14.91 52.08 -4.31
N LEU A 18 14.49 51.73 -5.56
CA LEU A 18 15.26 51.53 -6.83
C LEU A 18 16.29 50.39 -7.07
N ASN A 19 15.94 49.41 -7.92
CA ASN A 19 16.48 49.11 -9.29
C ASN A 19 16.02 47.68 -9.72
N ARG A 20 15.21 47.44 -10.78
CA ARG A 20 15.37 47.59 -12.25
C ARG A 20 16.24 46.51 -12.94
N LEU A 21 15.58 45.53 -13.59
CA LEU A 21 15.94 44.80 -14.84
C LEU A 21 14.70 43.94 -15.23
N GLN A 22 13.82 44.32 -16.18
CA GLN A 22 13.84 44.21 -17.66
C GLN A 22 13.76 42.79 -18.27
N SER A 23 12.59 42.45 -18.84
CA SER A 23 12.33 41.33 -19.77
C SER A 23 11.15 41.66 -20.74
N GLN A 24 10.48 40.66 -21.36
CA GLN A 24 9.53 40.78 -22.50
C GLN A 24 8.46 39.64 -22.45
N TRP A 25 7.24 39.66 -23.05
CA TRP A 25 6.54 40.66 -23.90
C TRP A 25 4.99 40.48 -24.01
N LYS A 26 4.38 41.43 -24.75
CA LYS A 26 3.11 41.53 -25.53
C LYS A 26 2.32 40.26 -25.94
N PRO A 27 0.97 40.33 -26.20
CA PRO A 27 0.25 41.28 -27.10
C PRO A 27 -1.00 41.97 -26.46
N GLY A 28 -1.82 42.83 -27.10
CA GLY A 28 -1.84 43.49 -28.43
C GLY A 28 -3.21 44.15 -28.69
N THR A 29 -3.31 45.33 -29.33
CA THR A 29 -4.57 46.11 -29.46
C THR A 29 -4.63 46.94 -30.75
N MET A 30 -5.74 46.91 -31.51
CA MET A 30 -6.22 47.84 -32.59
C MET A 30 -7.51 47.25 -33.22
N PHE A 31 -8.54 47.95 -33.76
CA PHE A 31 -8.97 49.38 -33.79
C PHE A 31 -10.49 49.48 -34.13
N LEU A 32 -11.10 50.69 -34.06
CA LEU A 32 -12.54 50.99 -34.30
C LEU A 32 -13.01 50.97 -35.78
N VAL A 33 -14.34 50.95 -36.03
CA VAL A 33 -15.11 52.00 -36.79
C VAL A 33 -16.64 51.96 -36.46
N PHE A 34 -17.29 53.13 -36.49
CA PHE A 34 -18.74 53.42 -36.28
C PHE A 34 -19.64 53.20 -37.52
N VAL A 35 -20.92 52.85 -37.31
CA VAL A 35 -22.09 53.40 -38.05
C VAL A 35 -23.26 53.56 -37.08
N ALA A 36 -24.03 54.65 -37.21
CA ALA A 36 -25.21 54.94 -36.38
C ALA A 36 -26.50 54.96 -37.23
N LEU A 37 -27.65 54.70 -36.61
CA LEU A 37 -28.93 55.24 -37.09
C LEU A 37 -29.84 55.61 -35.92
N ILE A 38 -30.44 56.80 -35.99
CA ILE A 38 -31.36 57.36 -35.01
C ILE A 38 -32.75 57.44 -35.64
N VAL A 39 -33.79 57.05 -34.91
CA VAL A 39 -35.15 57.59 -35.09
C VAL A 39 -35.72 57.93 -33.71
N MET A 40 -35.95 59.22 -33.46
CA MET A 40 -36.72 59.73 -32.33
C MET A 40 -38.14 60.10 -32.79
N SER A 41 -39.15 60.02 -31.91
CA SER A 41 -40.24 61.03 -31.80
C SER A 41 -41.19 60.77 -30.62
N PHE A 42 -40.89 61.43 -29.48
CA PHE A 42 -41.73 62.26 -28.59
C PHE A 42 -43.25 61.97 -28.27
N PRO A 43 -43.80 62.55 -27.16
CA PRO A 43 -44.88 61.92 -26.36
C PRO A 43 -46.14 62.78 -26.19
N ALA A 44 -47.09 62.31 -25.36
CA ALA A 44 -48.18 63.14 -24.78
C ALA A 44 -48.47 62.76 -23.32
N ILE A 45 -48.94 63.73 -22.53
CA ILE A 45 -49.14 63.65 -21.06
C ILE A 45 -50.68 63.61 -20.73
N PRO A 46 -51.17 63.71 -19.47
CA PRO A 46 -52.13 62.76 -18.93
C PRO A 46 -53.59 63.25 -18.93
N ALA A 47 -54.53 62.35 -18.58
CA ALA A 47 -55.90 62.72 -18.22
C ALA A 47 -56.23 62.20 -16.80
N ILE A 48 -56.59 63.13 -15.91
CA ILE A 48 -57.16 62.84 -14.59
C ILE A 48 -58.69 62.80 -14.73
N GLN A 49 -59.35 61.73 -14.27
CA GLN A 49 -60.75 61.80 -13.86
C GLN A 49 -61.09 60.77 -12.78
N ALA A 50 -62.17 61.03 -12.05
CA ALA A 50 -62.29 60.64 -10.65
C ALA A 50 -63.01 59.30 -10.38
N ALA A 51 -62.59 58.68 -9.27
CA ALA A 51 -63.33 57.81 -8.35
C ALA A 51 -64.64 57.14 -8.80
N SER A 52 -64.65 55.80 -8.73
CA SER A 52 -65.78 55.09 -8.12
C SER A 52 -65.27 53.92 -7.28
N SER A 53 -65.95 53.65 -6.17
CA SER A 53 -65.58 52.66 -5.16
C SER A 53 -66.03 51.25 -5.53
N GLY A 54 -65.13 50.27 -5.48
CA GLY A 54 -65.47 48.85 -5.63
C GLY A 54 -64.44 48.00 -4.89
N ALA A 55 -64.75 47.60 -3.66
CA ALA A 55 -63.87 46.76 -2.87
C ALA A 55 -63.93 45.30 -3.35
N ALA A 56 -62.94 44.88 -4.13
CA ALA A 56 -62.59 43.48 -4.28
C ALA A 56 -61.23 43.27 -3.60
N ARG A 57 -61.24 42.64 -2.41
CA ARG A 57 -60.02 42.04 -1.86
C ARG A 57 -59.72 40.82 -2.70
N GLU A 58 -58.89 40.97 -3.74
CA GLU A 58 -58.05 39.87 -4.16
C GLU A 58 -57.13 39.56 -2.99
N VAL A 59 -57.47 38.50 -2.26
CA VAL A 59 -56.48 37.77 -1.48
C VAL A 59 -55.59 37.12 -2.54
N SER A 60 -54.51 37.79 -2.91
CA SER A 60 -53.35 37.07 -3.44
C SER A 60 -52.94 36.08 -2.37
N MET A 61 -53.40 34.84 -2.52
CA MET A 61 -52.60 33.71 -2.07
C MET A 61 -51.31 33.80 -2.86
N VAL A 62 -50.32 34.49 -2.30
CA VAL A 62 -48.94 34.07 -2.46
C VAL A 62 -48.93 32.69 -1.83
N VAL A 63 -49.18 31.67 -2.65
CA VAL A 63 -48.75 30.32 -2.34
C VAL A 63 -47.23 30.44 -2.31
N GLN A 64 -46.68 30.62 -1.12
CA GLN A 64 -45.34 30.12 -0.87
C GLN A 64 -45.46 28.61 -1.10
N GLN A 65 -45.16 28.17 -2.32
CA GLN A 65 -44.63 26.84 -2.50
C GLN A 65 -43.40 26.82 -1.61
N THR A 66 -43.49 26.15 -0.47
CA THR A 66 -42.29 25.74 0.23
C THR A 66 -41.58 24.80 -0.75
N SER A 67 -40.41 25.21 -1.20
CA SER A 67 -39.61 24.53 -2.21
C SER A 67 -38.90 23.33 -1.58
N ASP A 68 -39.63 22.57 -0.76
CA ASP A 68 -39.09 21.54 0.10
C ASP A 68 -38.77 20.33 -0.77
N ILE A 69 -37.47 20.09 -0.95
CA ILE A 69 -36.95 18.89 -1.55
C ILE A 69 -36.86 17.85 -0.44
N GLN A 70 -37.55 16.73 -0.62
CA GLN A 70 -37.60 15.62 0.32
C GLN A 70 -36.98 14.39 -0.34
N VAL A 71 -36.00 13.75 0.29
CA VAL A 71 -35.42 12.52 -0.26
C VAL A 71 -36.17 11.29 0.25
N ARG A 72 -36.33 10.30 -0.63
CA ARG A 72 -36.84 8.97 -0.32
C ARG A 72 -35.98 7.90 -1.02
N VAL A 73 -35.61 6.82 -0.32
CA VAL A 73 -34.83 5.71 -0.86
C VAL A 73 -35.69 4.44 -0.94
N LEU A 74 -35.66 3.78 -2.10
CA LEU A 74 -36.43 2.58 -2.45
C LEU A 74 -35.51 1.48 -3.00
N ASN A 75 -35.95 0.22 -2.93
CA ASN A 75 -35.36 -0.88 -3.70
C ASN A 75 -35.99 -1.01 -5.10
N GLU A 76 -35.49 -1.95 -5.91
CA GLU A 76 -36.04 -2.31 -7.23
C GLU A 76 -37.53 -2.68 -7.24
N ALA A 77 -38.04 -3.23 -6.15
CA ALA A 77 -39.45 -3.57 -5.97
C ALA A 77 -40.33 -2.36 -5.60
N MET A 78 -39.75 -1.15 -5.54
CA MET A 78 -40.36 0.11 -5.06
C MET A 78 -40.78 0.06 -3.58
N GLU A 79 -40.17 -0.83 -2.80
CA GLU A 79 -40.35 -0.93 -1.36
C GLU A 79 -39.38 0.02 -0.64
N PRO A 80 -39.75 0.61 0.51
CA PRO A 80 -38.89 1.58 1.17
C PRO A 80 -37.68 0.95 1.86
N MET A 81 -36.52 1.59 1.70
CA MET A 81 -35.28 1.21 2.38
C MET A 81 -35.06 2.07 3.61
N SER A 82 -35.07 1.46 4.79
CA SER A 82 -34.72 2.11 6.07
C SER A 82 -33.21 2.01 6.35
N GLY A 83 -32.65 2.96 7.09
CA GLY A 83 -31.23 2.98 7.45
C GLY A 83 -30.30 3.43 6.31
N ALA A 84 -30.83 3.83 5.16
CA ALA A 84 -30.04 4.27 4.01
C ALA A 84 -29.48 5.68 4.25
N MET A 85 -28.21 5.86 3.92
CA MET A 85 -27.55 7.17 3.90
C MET A 85 -27.69 7.79 2.52
N VAL A 86 -27.74 9.12 2.47
CA VAL A 86 -27.81 9.88 1.21
C VAL A 86 -26.70 10.92 1.19
N TYR A 87 -25.90 10.88 0.14
CA TYR A 87 -24.82 11.83 -0.14
C TYR A 87 -25.29 12.90 -1.12
N ARG A 88 -24.70 14.10 -1.01
CA ARG A 88 -24.96 15.27 -1.86
C ARG A 88 -23.66 15.81 -2.41
N LEU A 89 -23.62 16.01 -3.72
CA LEU A 89 -22.58 16.73 -4.45
C LEU A 89 -23.23 17.98 -5.06
N ASN A 90 -22.66 19.17 -4.85
CA ASN A 90 -23.26 20.41 -5.36
C ASN A 90 -23.17 20.47 -6.90
N SER A 91 -24.10 21.18 -7.54
CA SER A 91 -24.18 21.34 -9.01
C SER A 91 -22.91 21.81 -9.74
N ASP A 92 -21.93 22.39 -9.04
CA ASP A 92 -20.65 22.87 -9.57
C ASP A 92 -19.43 22.01 -9.19
N GLN A 93 -19.64 20.91 -8.44
CA GLN A 93 -18.59 19.99 -7.99
C GLN A 93 -18.56 18.70 -8.81
N GLN A 94 -17.37 18.07 -8.89
CA GLN A 94 -17.19 16.74 -9.51
C GLN A 94 -16.74 15.66 -8.51
N VAL A 95 -16.22 16.06 -7.35
CA VAL A 95 -15.73 15.22 -6.26
C VAL A 95 -15.98 15.91 -4.92
N GLY A 96 -15.89 15.15 -3.83
CA GLY A 96 -16.08 15.68 -2.47
C GLY A 96 -17.55 15.80 -2.06
N GLY A 97 -18.43 14.94 -2.59
CA GLY A 97 -19.80 14.86 -2.13
C GLY A 97 -19.88 14.22 -0.73
N GLU A 98 -20.54 14.90 0.20
CA GLU A 98 -20.61 14.53 1.62
C GLU A 98 -21.97 13.90 1.96
N PRO A 99 -22.08 13.09 3.04
CA PRO A 99 -23.37 12.62 3.53
C PRO A 99 -24.22 13.80 3.99
N LEU A 100 -25.53 13.74 3.75
CA LEU A 100 -26.50 14.69 4.30
C LEU A 100 -26.57 14.50 5.82
N THR A 101 -26.28 15.56 6.57
CA THR A 101 -26.14 15.54 8.03
C THR A 101 -27.23 16.35 8.73
N ASP A 102 -27.43 16.06 10.02
CA ASP A 102 -28.21 16.90 10.92
C ASP A 102 -27.46 18.19 11.30
N THR A 103 -28.08 19.07 12.10
CA THR A 103 -27.43 20.31 12.59
C THR A 103 -26.22 20.08 13.51
N SER A 104 -25.95 18.83 13.88
CA SER A 104 -24.83 18.40 14.72
C SER A 104 -23.68 17.79 13.91
N GLY A 105 -23.85 17.64 12.59
CA GLY A 105 -22.89 16.97 11.69
C GLY A 105 -23.03 15.44 11.66
N VAL A 106 -24.09 14.86 12.23
CA VAL A 106 -24.33 13.40 12.23
C VAL A 106 -25.03 13.00 10.93
N PRO A 107 -24.54 12.00 10.17
CA PRO A 107 -25.21 11.52 8.96
C PRO A 107 -26.66 11.10 9.21
N LEU A 108 -27.56 11.58 8.36
CA LEU A 108 -28.98 11.23 8.40
C LEU A 108 -29.19 9.86 7.73
N GLN A 109 -30.13 9.10 8.29
CA GLN A 109 -30.53 7.80 7.79
C GLN A 109 -32.05 7.76 7.55
N THR A 110 -32.49 7.05 6.53
CA THR A 110 -33.91 6.95 6.18
C THR A 110 -34.76 6.19 7.21
N ASP A 111 -36.00 6.62 7.38
CA ASP A 111 -36.99 5.97 8.24
C ASP A 111 -37.58 4.67 7.64
N GLU A 112 -38.49 4.02 8.37
CA GLU A 112 -39.22 2.82 7.94
C GLU A 112 -40.08 3.04 6.67
N GLN A 113 -40.31 4.29 6.24
CA GLN A 113 -41.02 4.65 5.01
C GLN A 113 -40.08 5.13 3.90
N GLY A 114 -38.77 4.98 4.12
CA GLY A 114 -37.68 5.30 3.21
C GLY A 114 -37.37 6.79 3.13
N TYR A 115 -37.99 7.65 3.94
CA TYR A 115 -37.78 9.09 3.88
C TYR A 115 -36.58 9.51 4.71
N LEU A 116 -35.75 10.40 4.18
CA LEU A 116 -34.65 11.01 4.94
C LEU A 116 -35.23 12.07 5.90
N PRO A 117 -35.14 11.89 7.23
CA PRO A 117 -35.75 12.79 8.19
C PRO A 117 -34.94 14.09 8.35
N GLY A 118 -35.62 15.18 8.69
CA GLY A 118 -34.99 16.48 8.95
C GLY A 118 -35.16 17.49 7.82
N THR A 119 -34.50 18.64 7.95
CA THR A 119 -34.52 19.71 6.94
C THR A 119 -33.08 20.00 6.54
N VAL A 120 -32.70 19.47 5.39
CA VAL A 120 -31.39 19.69 4.76
C VAL A 120 -31.56 20.59 3.54
N GLU A 121 -30.57 21.45 3.29
CA GLU A 121 -30.55 22.23 2.06
C GLU A 121 -30.13 21.32 0.89
N ILE A 122 -31.03 21.17 -0.07
CA ILE A 122 -30.78 20.52 -1.36
C ILE A 122 -31.27 21.50 -2.42
N ASN A 123 -30.43 21.79 -3.41
CA ASN A 123 -30.71 22.75 -4.46
C ASN A 123 -30.98 22.05 -5.79
N GLN A 124 -31.67 22.75 -6.69
CA GLN A 124 -31.90 22.28 -8.06
C GLN A 124 -30.55 22.23 -8.82
N GLY A 125 -30.27 21.12 -9.47
CA GLY A 125 -29.00 20.82 -10.14
C GLY A 125 -27.99 20.06 -9.27
N ASP A 126 -28.27 19.84 -7.98
CA ASP A 126 -27.41 19.00 -7.15
C ASP A 126 -27.53 17.53 -7.53
N HIS A 127 -26.47 16.78 -7.24
CA HIS A 127 -26.35 15.35 -7.51
C HIS A 127 -26.47 14.56 -6.21
N LEU A 128 -27.38 13.58 -6.16
CA LEU A 128 -27.65 12.73 -5.00
C LEU A 128 -27.26 11.27 -5.28
N PHE A 129 -26.81 10.59 -4.22
CA PHE A 129 -26.41 9.19 -4.23
C PHE A 129 -26.84 8.53 -2.92
N ALA A 130 -27.51 7.38 -2.98
CA ALA A 130 -27.97 6.64 -1.81
C ALA A 130 -27.18 5.34 -1.63
N MET A 131 -26.91 5.02 -0.36
CA MET A 131 -26.31 3.76 0.09
C MET A 131 -27.23 3.13 1.15
N ALA A 132 -27.84 1.99 0.82
CA ALA A 132 -28.69 1.25 1.75
C ALA A 132 -27.93 0.04 2.31
N PRO A 133 -27.74 -0.08 3.64
CA PRO A 133 -26.94 -1.15 4.22
C PRO A 133 -27.64 -2.51 4.08
N ILE A 134 -26.86 -3.53 3.75
CA ILE A 134 -27.28 -4.94 3.60
C ILE A 134 -26.87 -5.73 4.84
N THR A 135 -25.57 -5.67 5.14
CA THR A 135 -24.94 -6.36 6.26
C THR A 135 -23.76 -5.52 6.73
N SER A 136 -23.52 -5.53 8.04
CA SER A 136 -22.42 -4.83 8.69
C SER A 136 -21.72 -5.78 9.65
N THR A 137 -20.40 -5.78 9.58
CA THR A 137 -19.47 -6.54 10.42
C THR A 137 -18.47 -5.56 11.03
N THR A 138 -17.56 -6.05 11.87
CA THR A 138 -16.40 -5.26 12.32
C THR A 138 -15.53 -4.82 11.14
N SER A 139 -15.23 -5.75 10.22
CA SER A 139 -14.23 -5.57 9.16
C SER A 139 -14.78 -4.91 7.89
N PHE A 140 -16.09 -4.93 7.65
CA PHE A 140 -16.72 -4.24 6.52
C PHE A 140 -18.22 -4.01 6.69
N THR A 141 -18.76 -3.04 5.95
CA THR A 141 -20.21 -2.91 5.70
C THR A 141 -20.51 -2.95 4.21
N MET A 142 -21.51 -3.75 3.81
CA MET A 142 -21.95 -3.90 2.44
C MET A 142 -23.25 -3.13 2.20
N TYR A 143 -23.35 -2.47 1.05
CA TYR A 143 -24.48 -1.62 0.66
C TYR A 143 -25.02 -1.97 -0.73
N HIS A 144 -26.32 -1.79 -0.93
CA HIS A 144 -26.90 -1.51 -2.24
C HIS A 144 -26.74 -0.01 -2.53
N THR A 145 -26.41 0.35 -3.77
CA THR A 145 -26.21 1.75 -4.14
C THR A 145 -27.14 2.20 -5.27
N SER A 146 -27.41 3.51 -5.34
CA SER A 146 -28.27 4.11 -6.38
C SER A 146 -27.51 4.68 -7.57
N GLY A 147 -26.18 4.55 -7.56
CA GLY A 147 -25.30 5.09 -8.60
C GLY A 147 -24.85 3.98 -9.53
N VAL A 148 -24.70 4.29 -10.82
CA VAL A 148 -24.16 3.34 -11.82
C VAL A 148 -22.70 3.72 -12.10
N PRO A 149 -21.72 2.87 -11.78
CA PRO A 149 -20.32 3.12 -12.15
C PRO A 149 -20.16 3.31 -13.66
N THR A 150 -19.32 4.25 -14.07
CA THR A 150 -18.99 4.54 -15.47
C THR A 150 -17.51 4.89 -15.58
N PHE A 151 -16.94 4.81 -16.78
CA PHE A 151 -15.52 5.06 -16.99
C PHE A 151 -15.01 6.40 -16.41
N MET A 152 -15.87 7.43 -16.42
CA MET A 152 -15.55 8.79 -15.96
C MET A 152 -15.89 9.07 -14.49
N GLY A 153 -16.47 8.12 -13.75
CA GLY A 153 -17.00 8.34 -12.41
C GLY A 153 -18.36 7.68 -12.18
N LEU A 154 -19.13 8.17 -11.22
CA LEU A 154 -20.43 7.60 -10.84
C LEU A 154 -21.60 8.38 -11.47
N HIS A 155 -22.52 7.70 -12.17
CA HIS A 155 -23.77 8.31 -12.62
C HIS A 155 -24.76 8.41 -11.47
N THR A 156 -25.20 9.64 -11.17
CA THR A 156 -25.95 10.01 -9.95
C THR A 156 -27.35 10.58 -10.28
N PHE A 157 -28.19 10.76 -9.26
CA PHE A 157 -29.51 11.37 -9.42
C PHE A 157 -29.40 12.90 -9.45
N GLU A 158 -29.75 13.56 -10.56
CA GLU A 158 -29.81 15.03 -10.64
C GLU A 158 -31.15 15.58 -10.12
N VAL A 159 -31.11 16.51 -9.17
CA VAL A 159 -32.29 17.16 -8.59
C VAL A 159 -32.85 18.20 -9.56
N THR A 160 -33.75 17.77 -10.45
CA THR A 160 -34.28 18.66 -11.50
C THR A 160 -35.50 19.49 -11.09
N ASN A 161 -36.22 19.13 -10.03
CA ASN A 161 -37.46 19.81 -9.61
C ASN A 161 -37.69 19.71 -8.08
N PRO A 162 -38.36 20.69 -7.43
CA PRO A 162 -38.78 20.57 -6.02
C PRO A 162 -39.78 19.43 -5.78
N GLY A 163 -39.80 18.90 -4.55
CA GLY A 163 -40.67 17.80 -4.12
C GLY A 163 -39.90 16.53 -3.75
N VAL A 164 -40.57 15.38 -3.78
CA VAL A 164 -39.97 14.08 -3.42
C VAL A 164 -39.03 13.61 -4.52
N GLN A 165 -37.76 13.40 -4.18
CA GLN A 165 -36.76 12.74 -5.02
C GLN A 165 -36.70 11.28 -4.58
N GLU A 166 -37.07 10.35 -5.47
CA GLU A 166 -37.00 8.91 -5.19
C GLU A 166 -35.69 8.36 -5.79
N LEU A 167 -34.79 7.93 -4.93
CA LEU A 167 -33.55 7.24 -5.30
C LEU A 167 -33.77 5.73 -5.18
N ILE A 168 -33.46 4.99 -6.24
CA ILE A 168 -33.61 3.54 -6.28
C ILE A 168 -32.22 2.93 -6.09
N VAL A 169 -32.02 2.12 -5.05
CA VAL A 169 -30.82 1.31 -4.86
C VAL A 169 -31.03 -0.07 -5.50
N LEU A 170 -29.95 -0.65 -6.06
CA LEU A 170 -30.02 -1.83 -6.91
C LEU A 170 -29.16 -3.00 -6.38
N GLU A 171 -29.55 -4.24 -6.67
CA GLU A 171 -28.81 -5.45 -6.29
C GLU A 171 -27.56 -5.67 -7.15
N ASP A 172 -27.58 -5.20 -8.39
CA ASP A 172 -26.44 -5.24 -9.32
C ASP A 172 -25.38 -4.14 -9.09
N HIS A 173 -25.61 -3.19 -8.16
CA HIS A 173 -24.65 -2.16 -7.76
C HIS A 173 -24.23 -2.28 -6.27
N PRO A 174 -23.55 -3.38 -5.88
CA PRO A 174 -23.01 -3.55 -4.54
C PRO A 174 -21.85 -2.58 -4.29
N LEU A 175 -21.72 -2.09 -3.06
CA LEU A 175 -20.51 -1.42 -2.58
C LEU A 175 -20.14 -1.96 -1.20
N VAL A 176 -18.94 -2.53 -1.05
CA VAL A 176 -18.38 -2.86 0.25
C VAL A 176 -17.45 -1.73 0.71
N LEU A 177 -17.62 -1.29 1.95
CA LEU A 177 -16.70 -0.40 2.64
C LEU A 177 -15.93 -1.23 3.67
N PHE A 178 -14.62 -1.41 3.47
CA PHE A 178 -13.74 -2.11 4.40
C PHE A 178 -13.26 -1.16 5.49
N ASN A 179 -13.43 -1.58 6.75
CA ASN A 179 -12.93 -0.85 7.91
C ASN A 179 -11.51 -1.33 8.22
N LEU A 180 -10.57 -0.40 8.47
CA LEU A 180 -9.16 -0.74 8.70
C LEU A 180 -8.58 -0.08 9.95
N ASP A 181 -8.06 -0.88 10.87
CA ASP A 181 -7.08 -0.43 11.84
C ASP A 181 -5.68 -0.34 11.20
N LEU A 182 -5.01 0.79 11.42
CA LEU A 182 -3.66 1.08 10.95
C LEU A 182 -2.82 1.58 12.14
N SER A 183 -1.59 1.10 12.28
CA SER A 183 -0.67 1.53 13.34
C SER A 183 0.61 2.14 12.77
N LEU A 184 0.99 3.32 13.27
CA LEU A 184 2.28 3.95 13.00
C LEU A 184 3.32 3.47 14.02
N GLU A 185 4.52 3.10 13.57
CA GLU A 185 5.62 2.62 14.45
C GLU A 185 6.08 3.70 15.46
N TRP A 186 5.71 4.96 15.24
CA TRP A 186 6.13 6.12 16.03
C TRP A 186 4.96 7.06 16.39
N ASP A 187 5.18 7.93 17.38
CA ASP A 187 4.28 9.04 17.70
C ASP A 187 4.44 10.17 16.67
N ALA A 188 3.43 10.36 15.82
CA ALA A 188 3.38 11.40 14.80
C ALA A 188 2.59 12.65 15.23
N SER A 189 2.20 12.77 16.51
CA SER A 189 1.35 13.87 17.00
C SER A 189 1.99 15.26 16.83
N ASN A 190 3.33 15.32 16.77
CA ASN A 190 4.09 16.54 16.48
C ASN A 190 4.37 16.77 14.98
N ASP A 191 3.97 15.85 14.09
CA ASP A 191 4.10 15.94 12.62
C ASP A 191 2.70 16.01 11.95
N PRO A 192 1.94 17.11 12.13
CA PRO A 192 0.60 17.26 11.53
C PRO A 192 0.63 17.31 10.00
N THR A 193 1.80 17.57 9.40
CA THR A 193 1.96 17.52 7.93
C THR A 193 1.96 16.08 7.45
N TYR A 194 2.65 15.17 8.16
CA TYR A 194 2.59 13.75 7.87
C TYR A 194 1.18 13.18 8.07
N LEU A 195 0.51 13.51 9.18
CA LEU A 195 -0.84 13.02 9.44
C LEU A 195 -1.86 13.47 8.38
N GLN A 196 -1.82 14.74 7.93
CA GLN A 196 -2.65 15.22 6.81
C GLN A 196 -2.32 14.53 5.49
N GLN A 197 -1.04 14.25 5.21
CA GLN A 197 -0.64 13.52 4.02
C GLN A 197 -1.06 12.04 4.07
N LEU A 198 -1.05 11.43 5.26
CA LEU A 198 -1.52 10.06 5.49
C LEU A 198 -3.04 9.97 5.29
N GLU A 199 -3.82 10.89 5.86
CA GLU A 199 -5.26 10.99 5.64
C GLU A 199 -5.60 11.11 4.15
N PHE A 200 -4.95 12.04 3.43
CA PHE A 200 -5.10 12.20 1.98
C PHE A 200 -4.72 10.92 1.22
N ASN A 201 -3.63 10.25 1.62
CA ASN A 201 -3.22 9.00 1.00
C ASN A 201 -4.26 7.89 1.22
N LEU A 202 -4.80 7.74 2.43
CA LEU A 202 -5.81 6.72 2.73
C LEU A 202 -7.10 6.96 1.92
N GLN A 203 -7.51 8.23 1.79
CA GLN A 203 -8.60 8.63 0.91
C GLN A 203 -8.29 8.27 -0.56
N ARG A 204 -7.11 8.60 -1.09
CA ARG A 204 -6.72 8.23 -2.47
C ARG A 204 -6.59 6.71 -2.67
N THR A 205 -6.14 5.95 -1.69
CA THR A 205 -6.16 4.47 -1.72
C THR A 205 -7.59 3.96 -1.85
N SER A 206 -8.54 4.53 -1.11
CA SER A 206 -9.96 4.19 -1.22
C SER A 206 -10.50 4.43 -2.63
N GLU A 207 -10.16 5.58 -3.24
CA GLU A 207 -10.52 5.91 -4.62
C GLU A 207 -9.91 4.91 -5.63
N TYR A 208 -8.67 4.44 -5.41
CA TYR A 208 -8.07 3.39 -6.23
C TYR A 208 -8.77 2.05 -6.07
N LEU A 209 -9.10 1.61 -4.84
CA LEU A 209 -9.86 0.37 -4.64
C LEU A 209 -11.21 0.43 -5.37
N TYR A 210 -11.84 1.61 -5.37
CA TYR A 210 -13.10 1.86 -6.06
C TYR A 210 -12.96 1.72 -7.59
N ASP A 211 -11.91 2.30 -8.19
CA ASP A 211 -11.62 2.13 -9.63
C ASP A 211 -11.30 0.66 -9.97
N ILE A 212 -10.35 0.05 -9.24
CA ILE A 212 -9.84 -1.31 -9.47
C ILE A 212 -10.95 -2.37 -9.46
N THR A 213 -11.92 -2.21 -8.55
CA THR A 213 -13.06 -3.12 -8.37
C THR A 213 -14.31 -2.70 -9.16
N ASN A 214 -14.17 -1.80 -10.13
CA ASN A 214 -15.25 -1.31 -10.98
C ASN A 214 -16.45 -0.74 -10.18
N GLY A 215 -16.14 0.02 -9.14
CA GLY A 215 -17.08 0.74 -8.29
C GLY A 215 -17.67 -0.06 -7.13
N GLN A 216 -17.07 -1.19 -6.74
CA GLN A 216 -17.69 -2.15 -5.83
C GLN A 216 -17.02 -2.31 -4.46
N ALA A 217 -15.81 -1.78 -4.27
CA ALA A 217 -15.12 -1.76 -2.97
C ALA A 217 -14.44 -0.42 -2.71
N ALA A 218 -14.44 0.02 -1.45
CA ALA A 218 -13.70 1.19 -0.99
C ALA A 218 -13.34 1.02 0.50
N LEU A 219 -12.65 1.99 1.09
CA LEU A 219 -12.44 2.05 2.54
C LEU A 219 -13.61 2.78 3.22
N GLY A 220 -14.04 2.25 4.37
CA GLY A 220 -15.02 2.85 5.27
C GLY A 220 -14.36 3.64 6.39
N ASP A 221 -14.55 3.18 7.63
CA ASP A 221 -13.87 3.75 8.79
C ASP A 221 -12.41 3.25 8.85
N VAL A 222 -11.45 4.17 8.87
CA VAL A 222 -10.03 3.88 9.05
C VAL A 222 -9.54 4.49 10.36
N VAL A 223 -9.12 3.64 11.29
CA VAL A 223 -8.61 4.05 12.61
C VAL A 223 -7.09 4.04 12.56
N VAL A 224 -6.47 5.17 12.93
CA VAL A 224 -5.01 5.34 12.93
C VAL A 224 -4.50 5.44 14.36
N TRP A 225 -3.82 4.39 14.79
CA TRP A 225 -3.05 4.30 16.02
C TRP A 225 -1.62 4.82 15.81
N GLN A 226 -0.98 5.26 16.89
CA GLN A 226 0.36 5.85 16.87
C GLN A 226 1.27 5.15 17.88
N ASN A 227 2.59 5.38 17.81
CA ASN A 227 3.55 4.84 18.78
C ASN A 227 3.51 3.30 18.95
N ALA A 228 3.24 2.59 17.85
CA ALA A 228 2.99 1.14 17.82
C ALA A 228 1.87 0.66 18.76
N ASP A 229 0.93 1.54 19.13
CA ASP A 229 -0.32 1.12 19.77
C ASP A 229 -1.11 0.23 18.79
N ASP A 230 -1.66 -0.86 19.31
CA ASP A 230 -2.36 -1.94 18.56
C ASP A 230 -1.60 -2.60 17.40
N TRP A 231 -0.27 -2.44 17.34
CA TRP A 231 0.61 -2.94 16.26
C TRP A 231 0.50 -4.44 15.93
N ALA A 232 0.16 -5.30 16.91
CA ALA A 232 0.01 -6.74 16.68
C ALA A 232 -1.35 -7.16 16.10
N TYR A 233 -2.32 -6.24 16.03
CA TYR A 233 -3.70 -6.51 15.63
C TYR A 233 -4.21 -5.61 14.50
N SER A 234 -3.61 -4.44 14.29
CA SER A 234 -3.89 -3.57 13.16
C SER A 234 -3.67 -4.26 11.81
N HIS A 235 -4.56 -4.00 10.83
CA HIS A 235 -4.48 -4.58 9.49
C HIS A 235 -3.32 -4.00 8.66
N VAL A 236 -2.95 -2.73 8.90
CA VAL A 236 -1.86 -2.04 8.19
C VAL A 236 -0.82 -1.50 9.18
N LEU A 237 0.45 -1.83 8.95
CA LEU A 237 1.59 -1.38 9.75
C LEU A 237 2.43 -0.40 8.95
N VAL A 238 2.56 0.83 9.44
CA VAL A 238 3.41 1.86 8.83
C VAL A 238 4.69 2.01 9.63
N TYR A 239 5.75 1.41 9.10
CA TYR A 239 7.09 1.47 9.66
C TYR A 239 7.70 2.86 9.46
N ALA A 240 8.42 3.36 10.46
CA ALA A 240 9.19 4.61 10.41
C ALA A 240 10.22 4.64 9.26
N SER A 241 10.65 3.45 8.83
CA SER A 241 11.63 3.25 7.76
C SER A 241 11.20 3.89 6.44
N ASN A 242 12.07 4.75 5.92
CA ASN A 242 11.96 5.29 4.56
C ASN A 242 12.51 4.34 3.47
N ASN A 243 12.88 3.12 3.83
CA ASN A 243 13.55 2.12 2.99
C ASN A 243 12.83 0.74 3.08
N LEU A 244 11.57 0.72 3.52
CA LEU A 244 10.74 -0.48 3.45
C LEU A 244 10.10 -0.59 2.07
N HIS A 245 10.19 -1.77 1.46
CA HIS A 245 9.35 -2.12 0.31
C HIS A 245 8.01 -2.60 0.87
N PRO A 246 6.87 -2.10 0.39
CA PRO A 246 5.56 -2.63 0.72
C PRO A 246 5.46 -4.14 0.51
N TYR A 247 4.64 -4.80 1.33
CA TYR A 247 4.21 -6.18 1.13
C TYR A 247 2.97 -6.48 1.98
N ALA A 248 2.17 -7.43 1.53
CA ALA A 248 1.03 -7.95 2.28
C ALA A 248 1.08 -9.47 2.46
N ALA A 249 0.45 -9.94 3.54
CA ALA A 249 0.00 -11.32 3.61
C ALA A 249 -1.21 -11.51 2.68
N GLN A 250 -1.06 -12.36 1.66
CA GLN A 250 -2.16 -12.70 0.75
C GLN A 250 -3.31 -13.34 1.54
N GLY A 251 -4.52 -12.81 1.38
CA GLY A 251 -5.70 -13.25 2.13
C GLY A 251 -5.60 -12.99 3.64
N GLY A 252 -4.73 -12.08 4.08
CA GLY A 252 -4.45 -11.83 5.50
C GLY A 252 -5.64 -11.31 6.32
N ILE A 253 -6.73 -10.91 5.65
CA ILE A 253 -8.02 -10.47 6.22
C ILE A 253 -8.78 -11.58 6.97
N VAL A 254 -8.37 -12.85 6.84
CA VAL A 254 -9.04 -13.98 7.50
C VAL A 254 -8.83 -13.97 9.02
N GLU A 255 -9.89 -14.32 9.77
CA GLU A 255 -9.84 -14.42 11.25
C GLU A 255 -9.29 -15.78 11.76
N GLU A 256 -9.21 -16.80 10.90
CA GLU A 256 -8.63 -18.11 11.20
C GLU A 256 -7.93 -18.73 9.97
N GLU A 257 -7.13 -19.78 10.17
CA GLU A 257 -6.49 -20.53 9.06
C GLU A 257 -7.55 -21.02 8.06
N THR A 258 -7.59 -20.41 6.87
CA THR A 258 -8.65 -20.63 5.89
C THR A 258 -8.08 -21.25 4.62
N VAL A 259 -8.59 -22.43 4.25
CA VAL A 259 -8.19 -23.15 3.03
C VAL A 259 -8.89 -22.56 1.82
N ASP A 260 -8.21 -22.42 0.67
CA ASP A 260 -8.88 -22.00 -0.57
C ASP A 260 -9.99 -23.00 -0.96
N PRO A 261 -11.22 -22.55 -1.29
CA PRO A 261 -12.34 -23.44 -1.62
C PRO A 261 -12.10 -24.40 -2.80
N GLN A 262 -11.15 -24.09 -3.68
CA GLN A 262 -10.82 -24.85 -4.88
C GLN A 262 -9.43 -25.52 -4.78
N HIS A 263 -8.51 -25.00 -3.97
CA HIS A 263 -7.13 -25.46 -3.84
C HIS A 263 -6.76 -25.84 -2.40
N SER A 264 -6.99 -27.11 -2.05
CA SER A 264 -6.81 -27.64 -0.67
C SER A 264 -5.39 -27.59 -0.09
N ASP A 265 -4.40 -27.29 -0.92
CA ASP A 265 -2.99 -27.08 -0.56
C ASP A 265 -2.65 -25.62 -0.23
N ILE A 266 -3.51 -24.66 -0.59
CA ILE A 266 -3.36 -23.25 -0.27
C ILE A 266 -4.11 -22.94 1.04
N VAL A 267 -3.39 -22.36 2.00
CA VAL A 267 -3.94 -21.96 3.30
C VAL A 267 -3.59 -20.50 3.57
N TYR A 268 -4.61 -19.66 3.60
CA TYR A 268 -4.54 -18.27 4.02
C TYR A 268 -4.48 -18.21 5.55
N ASN A 269 -3.65 -17.33 6.07
CA ASN A 269 -3.40 -17.14 7.50
C ASN A 269 -3.71 -15.68 7.85
N ILE A 270 -4.09 -15.43 9.11
CA ILE A 270 -4.18 -14.08 9.65
C ILE A 270 -2.85 -13.36 9.37
N GLY A 271 -2.93 -12.15 8.84
CA GLY A 271 -1.74 -11.38 8.48
C GLY A 271 -2.01 -9.88 8.41
N GLN A 272 -1.05 -9.14 7.87
CA GLN A 272 -1.04 -7.68 7.88
C GLN A 272 -0.45 -7.16 6.56
N VAL A 273 -0.68 -5.88 6.26
CA VAL A 273 0.01 -5.11 5.23
C VAL A 273 1.13 -4.30 5.88
N ALA A 274 2.34 -4.33 5.32
CA ALA A 274 3.47 -3.54 5.77
C ALA A 274 3.76 -2.41 4.77
N MET A 275 3.83 -1.17 5.27
CA MET A 275 4.09 0.04 4.50
C MET A 275 5.26 0.82 5.10
N GLY A 276 6.09 1.43 4.25
CA GLY A 276 7.09 2.40 4.71
C GLY A 276 6.48 3.78 4.95
N ALA A 277 7.07 4.57 5.84
CA ALA A 277 6.69 5.97 6.08
C ALA A 277 6.80 6.84 4.81
N THR A 278 7.58 6.40 3.82
CA THR A 278 7.59 6.95 2.45
C THR A 278 7.76 5.85 1.42
N TRP A 279 7.19 6.03 0.23
CA TRP A 279 7.38 5.12 -0.91
C TRP A 279 7.38 5.86 -2.25
N ASN A 280 8.14 5.35 -3.21
CA ASN A 280 8.09 5.73 -4.61
C ASN A 280 8.50 4.56 -5.52
N ARG A 281 8.09 4.62 -6.78
CA ARG A 281 8.37 3.65 -7.85
C ARG A 281 9.85 3.36 -8.17
N TYR A 282 10.79 4.08 -7.57
CA TYR A 282 12.23 3.85 -7.75
C TYR A 282 12.86 3.14 -6.54
N GLY A 283 12.11 2.99 -5.43
CA GLY A 283 12.65 2.52 -4.15
C GLY A 283 13.68 3.49 -3.54
N ASP A 284 13.70 4.75 -3.97
CA ASP A 284 14.67 5.74 -3.51
C ASP A 284 14.27 6.27 -2.11
N PRO A 285 15.13 6.23 -1.08
CA PRO A 285 14.74 6.60 0.28
C PRO A 285 14.31 8.07 0.46
N GLY A 286 13.23 8.27 1.23
CA GLY A 286 12.89 9.56 1.84
C GLY A 286 12.12 10.56 0.97
N TYR A 287 11.48 10.11 -0.12
CA TYR A 287 10.60 10.94 -0.94
C TYR A 287 9.35 10.17 -1.37
N ASN A 288 8.17 10.78 -1.21
CA ASN A 288 6.95 10.35 -1.90
C ASN A 288 6.91 11.02 -3.29
N LEU A 289 6.38 10.32 -4.29
CA LEU A 289 6.27 10.83 -5.66
C LEU A 289 4.81 10.76 -6.14
N GLY A 290 4.07 11.87 -6.02
CA GLY A 290 2.65 11.91 -6.35
C GLY A 290 1.89 10.81 -5.61
N ASP A 291 1.09 10.06 -6.36
CA ASP A 291 0.23 8.99 -5.83
C ASP A 291 0.93 7.63 -5.68
N ASP A 292 2.27 7.57 -5.74
CA ASP A 292 3.00 6.29 -5.64
C ASP A 292 2.72 5.52 -4.33
N TRP A 293 2.53 6.22 -3.20
CA TRP A 293 2.18 5.60 -1.91
C TRP A 293 0.73 5.09 -1.85
N PRO A 294 -0.30 5.89 -2.20
CA PRO A 294 -1.68 5.37 -2.17
C PRO A 294 -1.97 4.27 -3.19
N ILE A 295 -1.34 4.29 -4.38
CA ILE A 295 -1.56 3.24 -5.39
C ILE A 295 -0.90 1.91 -5.00
N ILE A 296 0.29 1.92 -4.36
CA ILE A 296 0.88 0.67 -3.87
C ILE A 296 0.10 0.10 -2.69
N LEU A 297 -0.44 0.95 -1.79
CA LEU A 297 -1.30 0.44 -0.73
C LEU A 297 -2.58 -0.21 -1.31
N ALA A 298 -3.14 0.33 -2.40
CA ALA A 298 -4.27 -0.31 -3.09
C ALA A 298 -3.88 -1.68 -3.70
N HIS A 299 -2.68 -1.81 -4.27
CA HIS A 299 -2.12 -3.07 -4.75
C HIS A 299 -1.91 -4.09 -3.62
N GLU A 300 -1.29 -3.68 -2.50
CA GLU A 300 -1.10 -4.55 -1.32
C GLU A 300 -2.43 -4.96 -0.66
N LEU A 301 -3.43 -4.07 -0.66
CA LEU A 301 -4.80 -4.39 -0.26
C LEU A 301 -5.48 -5.34 -1.26
N GLY A 302 -5.03 -5.37 -2.53
CA GLY A 302 -5.38 -6.42 -3.50
C GLY A 302 -4.97 -7.82 -3.06
N HIS A 303 -3.75 -7.97 -2.55
CA HIS A 303 -3.32 -9.22 -1.92
C HIS A 303 -4.10 -9.50 -0.61
N TYR A 304 -4.18 -8.51 0.27
CA TYR A 304 -4.70 -8.67 1.64
C TYR A 304 -6.21 -8.93 1.71
N LEU A 305 -7.01 -8.07 1.07
CA LEU A 305 -8.48 -8.14 1.06
C LEU A 305 -8.99 -9.12 0.00
N PHE A 306 -8.44 -9.06 -1.21
CA PHE A 306 -9.03 -9.72 -2.37
C PHE A 306 -8.34 -11.03 -2.78
N PHE A 307 -7.44 -11.55 -1.95
CA PHE A 307 -6.75 -12.84 -2.13
C PHE A 307 -5.95 -12.93 -3.45
N GLN A 308 -5.63 -11.80 -4.08
CA GLN A 308 -4.94 -11.79 -5.37
C GLN A 308 -3.48 -12.20 -5.26
N ASP A 309 -2.90 -12.63 -6.38
CA ASP A 309 -1.49 -13.01 -6.52
C ASP A 309 -0.88 -12.21 -7.68
N GLU A 310 0.43 -12.11 -7.71
CA GLU A 310 1.18 -11.22 -8.61
C GLU A 310 1.04 -11.66 -10.08
N VAL A 311 0.68 -10.73 -10.96
CA VAL A 311 0.60 -11.00 -12.42
C VAL A 311 1.82 -10.52 -13.21
N TYR A 312 2.75 -9.77 -12.59
CA TYR A 312 4.06 -9.47 -13.18
C TYR A 312 5.16 -10.48 -12.81
N LEU A 313 4.82 -11.50 -12.00
CA LEU A 313 5.70 -12.60 -11.61
C LEU A 313 5.18 -13.94 -12.11
N GLY A 314 6.06 -14.94 -12.27
CA GLY A 314 5.71 -16.29 -12.69
C GLY A 314 6.84 -17.29 -12.49
N LEU A 315 6.60 -18.58 -12.73
CA LEU A 315 7.64 -19.62 -12.71
C LEU A 315 8.01 -20.09 -14.11
N ASN A 316 9.31 -20.31 -14.35
CA ASN A 316 9.80 -21.01 -15.53
C ASN A 316 9.76 -22.55 -15.37
N GLU A 317 10.17 -23.29 -16.41
CA GLU A 317 10.18 -24.76 -16.42
C GLU A 317 11.03 -25.41 -15.29
N ASP A 318 12.01 -24.68 -14.74
CA ASP A 318 12.86 -25.11 -13.62
C ASP A 318 12.26 -24.75 -12.22
N ASN A 319 11.05 -24.18 -12.17
CA ASN A 319 10.42 -23.56 -10.99
C ASN A 319 11.23 -22.38 -10.41
N ILE A 320 11.92 -21.62 -11.25
CA ILE A 320 12.60 -20.38 -10.87
C ILE A 320 11.68 -19.20 -11.16
N LEU A 321 11.58 -18.27 -10.21
CA LEU A 321 10.84 -17.02 -10.34
C LEU A 321 11.38 -16.17 -11.51
N ILE A 322 10.49 -15.74 -12.38
CA ILE A 322 10.74 -14.87 -13.54
C ILE A 322 9.75 -13.70 -13.54
N ALA A 323 10.14 -12.61 -14.20
CA ALA A 323 9.22 -11.52 -14.50
C ALA A 323 8.39 -11.85 -15.75
N VAL A 324 7.10 -11.52 -15.73
CA VAL A 324 6.11 -11.73 -16.80
C VAL A 324 5.58 -10.37 -17.23
N ASP A 325 5.87 -9.95 -18.46
CA ASP A 325 5.44 -8.64 -18.97
C ASP A 325 4.21 -8.74 -19.89
N SER A 326 3.64 -9.93 -20.07
CA SER A 326 2.52 -10.17 -21.00
C SER A 326 1.15 -9.90 -20.39
N CYS A 327 0.99 -10.10 -19.08
CA CYS A 327 -0.26 -9.80 -18.37
C CYS A 327 -0.31 -8.32 -18.01
N SER A 328 -0.85 -7.51 -18.92
CA SER A 328 -1.19 -6.09 -18.69
C SER A 328 -2.66 -5.93 -18.33
N GLY A 329 -3.08 -4.76 -17.82
CA GLY A 329 -4.48 -4.48 -17.45
C GLY A 329 -4.69 -4.53 -15.94
N SER A 330 -4.04 -5.49 -15.28
CA SER A 330 -4.19 -5.71 -13.85
C SER A 330 -3.35 -4.75 -13.00
N ILE A 331 -3.92 -4.21 -11.94
CA ILE A 331 -3.19 -3.50 -10.86
C ILE A 331 -2.20 -4.41 -10.12
N MET A 332 -2.40 -5.73 -10.12
CA MET A 332 -1.46 -6.75 -9.62
C MET A 332 -0.29 -6.98 -10.60
N GLY A 333 -0.21 -6.17 -11.66
CA GLY A 333 1.00 -5.94 -12.43
C GLY A 333 1.91 -4.92 -11.75
N ASP A 334 2.92 -4.44 -12.46
CA ASP A 334 3.69 -3.26 -12.04
C ASP A 334 2.89 -1.99 -12.42
N PRO A 335 2.36 -1.21 -11.46
CA PRO A 335 1.51 -0.04 -11.74
C PRO A 335 2.30 1.18 -12.26
N TYR A 336 3.63 1.09 -12.33
CA TYR A 336 4.51 2.21 -12.65
C TYR A 336 5.18 2.07 -14.02
N THR A 337 5.44 0.86 -14.49
CA THR A 337 6.04 0.63 -15.82
C THR A 337 5.01 0.45 -16.93
N ASN A 338 3.78 0.04 -16.61
CA ASN A 338 2.66 0.07 -17.54
C ASN A 338 1.51 0.90 -16.96
N MET A 339 1.14 2.00 -17.62
CA MET A 339 0.05 2.87 -17.16
C MET A 339 -1.34 2.29 -17.46
N ASP A 340 -1.42 1.23 -18.24
CA ASP A 340 -2.66 0.49 -18.52
C ASP A 340 -2.93 -0.60 -17.45
N ASN A 341 -2.19 -0.62 -16.33
CA ASN A 341 -2.37 -1.57 -15.22
C ASN A 341 -3.22 -0.91 -14.12
N THR A 342 -4.55 -1.02 -14.23
CA THR A 342 -5.48 -0.17 -13.48
C THR A 342 -6.70 -0.89 -12.88
N GLU A 343 -7.09 -2.09 -13.34
CA GLU A 343 -8.25 -2.83 -12.81
C GLU A 343 -7.91 -4.23 -12.30
N PHE A 344 -8.92 -5.03 -11.91
CA PHE A 344 -8.83 -6.49 -11.93
C PHE A 344 -9.38 -7.07 -13.25
N ILE A 345 -8.71 -8.10 -13.78
CA ILE A 345 -9.02 -8.75 -15.05
C ILE A 345 -10.17 -9.77 -14.87
N ALA A 346 -11.25 -9.57 -15.64
CA ALA A 346 -12.38 -10.49 -15.75
C ALA A 346 -12.41 -11.28 -17.08
N ASP A 347 -11.73 -10.80 -18.13
CA ASP A 347 -11.77 -11.45 -19.45
C ASP A 347 -10.94 -12.73 -19.46
N GLU A 348 -11.62 -13.86 -19.34
CA GLU A 348 -11.07 -15.21 -19.43
C GLU A 348 -10.27 -15.44 -20.74
N THR A 349 -10.65 -14.80 -21.86
CA THR A 349 -9.96 -14.92 -23.15
C THR A 349 -8.62 -14.18 -23.11
N PHE A 350 -8.60 -12.95 -22.57
CA PHE A 350 -7.37 -12.20 -22.35
C PHE A 350 -6.46 -12.92 -21.35
N TRP A 351 -7.01 -13.38 -20.23
CA TRP A 351 -6.28 -14.07 -19.16
C TRP A 351 -5.58 -15.33 -19.67
N ASN A 352 -6.32 -16.23 -20.33
CA ASN A 352 -5.76 -17.45 -20.92
C ASN A 352 -4.69 -17.17 -21.99
N ALA A 353 -4.78 -16.05 -22.71
CA ALA A 353 -3.83 -15.69 -23.76
C ALA A 353 -2.54 -15.02 -23.23
N ASN A 354 -2.64 -14.22 -22.17
CA ASN A 354 -1.58 -13.28 -21.75
C ASN A 354 -1.04 -13.53 -20.34
N CYS A 355 -1.87 -14.07 -19.45
CA CYS A 355 -1.57 -14.27 -18.03
C CYS A 355 -1.22 -15.74 -17.70
N ALA A 356 -1.18 -16.61 -18.70
CA ALA A 356 -0.98 -18.06 -18.52
C ALA A 356 0.28 -18.46 -17.73
N SER A 357 1.35 -17.66 -17.80
CA SER A 357 2.63 -17.90 -17.11
C SER A 357 2.79 -17.18 -15.76
N THR A 358 1.77 -16.46 -15.29
CA THR A 358 1.84 -15.70 -14.03
C THR A 358 1.73 -16.63 -12.81
N LEU A 359 2.16 -16.16 -11.63
CA LEU A 359 1.93 -16.89 -10.38
C LEU A 359 0.43 -17.10 -10.16
N ALA A 360 -0.37 -16.04 -10.26
CA ALA A 360 -1.82 -16.10 -10.12
C ALA A 360 -2.46 -17.21 -10.97
N ASN A 361 -2.15 -17.28 -12.27
CA ASN A 361 -2.71 -18.34 -13.11
C ASN A 361 -2.05 -19.72 -12.89
N GLN A 362 -0.76 -19.79 -12.56
CA GLN A 362 -0.07 -21.07 -12.29
C GLN A 362 -0.44 -21.70 -10.93
N THR A 363 -0.97 -20.89 -10.02
CA THR A 363 -1.40 -21.27 -8.66
C THR A 363 -2.90 -21.53 -8.63
N LEU A 364 -3.73 -20.54 -8.98
CA LEU A 364 -5.18 -20.59 -8.79
C LEU A 364 -5.99 -21.05 -10.02
N HIS A 365 -5.40 -21.03 -11.22
CA HIS A 365 -6.05 -21.40 -12.49
C HIS A 365 -7.40 -20.68 -12.76
N ARG A 366 -7.55 -19.46 -12.24
CA ARG A 366 -8.74 -18.60 -12.38
C ARG A 366 -8.31 -17.14 -12.53
N THR A 367 -9.18 -16.32 -13.10
CA THR A 367 -9.03 -14.87 -13.22
C THR A 367 -9.09 -14.17 -11.84
N GLU A 368 -8.73 -12.89 -11.82
CA GLU A 368 -8.79 -12.06 -10.61
C GLU A 368 -10.25 -11.88 -10.15
N TRP A 369 -11.18 -11.65 -11.08
CA TRP A 369 -12.61 -11.55 -10.77
C TRP A 369 -13.27 -12.87 -10.38
N GLU A 370 -12.81 -14.03 -10.88
CA GLU A 370 -13.23 -15.33 -10.35
C GLU A 370 -12.72 -15.54 -8.92
N THR A 371 -11.55 -15.00 -8.57
CA THR A 371 -11.06 -14.96 -7.18
C THR A 371 -11.92 -14.06 -6.30
N LEU A 372 -12.24 -12.83 -6.74
CA LEU A 372 -13.19 -11.95 -6.03
C LEU A 372 -14.53 -12.66 -5.81
N SER A 373 -15.13 -13.21 -6.87
CA SER A 373 -16.45 -13.86 -6.82
C SER A 373 -16.49 -15.11 -5.93
N GLN A 374 -15.34 -15.79 -5.75
CA GLN A 374 -15.21 -16.95 -4.87
C GLN A 374 -15.22 -16.58 -3.37
N TRP A 375 -14.69 -15.40 -3.01
CA TRP A 375 -14.61 -14.91 -1.62
C TRP A 375 -15.73 -13.92 -1.26
N TYR A 376 -16.21 -13.16 -2.24
CA TYR A 376 -17.24 -12.13 -2.12
C TYR A 376 -18.35 -12.39 -3.17
N PRO A 377 -19.23 -13.40 -2.98
CA PRO A 377 -20.17 -13.86 -4.01
C PRO A 377 -21.27 -12.86 -4.42
N TRP A 378 -21.33 -11.72 -3.72
CA TRP A 378 -22.22 -10.60 -4.00
C TRP A 378 -21.62 -9.56 -4.96
N MET A 379 -20.29 -9.57 -5.15
CA MET A 379 -19.63 -8.72 -6.15
C MET A 379 -19.97 -9.21 -7.57
N GLN A 380 -20.22 -8.27 -8.47
CA GLN A 380 -20.60 -8.52 -9.85
C GLN A 380 -19.37 -8.43 -10.76
N SER A 381 -19.00 -9.54 -11.39
CA SER A 381 -17.95 -9.52 -12.42
C SER A 381 -18.35 -8.59 -13.57
N PRO A 382 -17.47 -7.68 -14.03
CA PRO A 382 -17.81 -6.66 -15.01
C PRO A 382 -18.14 -7.28 -16.37
N ALA A 383 -19.22 -6.82 -16.99
CA ALA A 383 -19.66 -7.27 -18.31
C ALA A 383 -18.85 -6.70 -19.48
N GLU A 384 -18.11 -5.60 -19.24
CA GLU A 384 -17.23 -4.94 -20.21
C GLU A 384 -15.79 -4.92 -19.70
N ILE A 385 -14.82 -4.89 -20.61
CA ILE A 385 -13.40 -4.74 -20.25
C ILE A 385 -13.16 -3.28 -19.89
N ASN A 386 -12.72 -3.03 -18.65
CA ASN A 386 -12.39 -1.71 -18.10
C ASN A 386 -13.57 -0.70 -18.17
N PRO A 387 -14.60 -0.86 -17.32
CA PRO A 387 -15.69 0.10 -17.18
C PRO A 387 -15.36 1.29 -16.24
N GLY A 388 -14.17 1.36 -15.65
CA GLY A 388 -13.86 2.28 -14.52
C GLY A 388 -14.72 2.00 -13.28
N PRO A 389 -14.79 2.90 -12.28
CA PRO A 389 -14.70 4.36 -12.45
C PRO A 389 -13.40 5.00 -11.96
N SER A 390 -12.75 5.75 -12.85
CA SER A 390 -11.51 6.52 -12.57
C SER A 390 -11.62 7.63 -11.51
N ILE A 391 -12.82 7.87 -10.96
CA ILE A 391 -13.13 8.88 -9.94
C ILE A 391 -14.21 8.35 -9.00
N MET A 392 -14.00 8.44 -7.69
CA MET A 392 -15.04 8.31 -6.68
C MET A 392 -15.59 9.71 -6.30
N PRO A 393 -16.84 10.07 -6.63
CA PRO A 393 -17.30 11.45 -6.39
C PRO A 393 -17.65 11.76 -4.93
N PHE A 394 -17.78 10.75 -4.07
CA PHE A 394 -18.32 10.85 -2.71
C PHE A 394 -17.34 10.40 -1.64
N GLN A 395 -17.29 11.12 -0.52
CA GLN A 395 -16.43 10.82 0.62
C GLN A 395 -17.07 9.73 1.48
N VAL A 396 -16.84 8.45 1.13
CA VAL A 396 -17.30 7.30 1.93
C VAL A 396 -16.30 6.87 3.00
N THR A 397 -15.06 7.36 2.93
CA THR A 397 -13.96 7.00 3.83
C THR A 397 -13.79 8.04 4.92
N ALA A 398 -13.86 7.60 6.17
CA ALA A 398 -13.61 8.44 7.34
C ALA A 398 -12.30 8.01 8.02
N VAL A 399 -11.38 8.94 8.24
CA VAL A 399 -10.10 8.66 8.92
C VAL A 399 -10.15 9.23 10.33
N GLN A 400 -9.85 8.42 11.34
CA GLN A 400 -9.83 8.80 12.75
C GLN A 400 -8.44 8.55 13.33
N VAL A 401 -7.68 9.63 13.58
CA VAL A 401 -6.36 9.54 14.22
C VAL A 401 -6.52 9.64 15.74
N HIS A 402 -6.00 8.65 16.46
CA HIS A 402 -5.95 8.65 17.92
C HIS A 402 -4.61 9.22 18.44
N ASP A 403 -4.67 9.99 19.52
CA ASP A 403 -3.49 10.28 20.34
C ASP A 403 -2.90 8.96 20.90
N PRO A 404 -1.57 8.85 21.08
CA PRO A 404 -0.95 7.69 21.71
C PRO A 404 -1.57 7.34 23.08
N ILE A 405 -1.84 6.06 23.30
CA ILE A 405 -2.38 5.51 24.56
C ILE A 405 -1.42 5.80 25.72
N THR A 406 -0.11 5.71 25.46
CA THR A 406 0.95 6.14 26.37
C THR A 406 1.59 7.43 25.86
N PRO A 407 1.42 8.58 26.54
CA PRO A 407 2.00 9.84 26.10
C PRO A 407 3.53 9.77 25.98
N THR A 408 4.06 10.22 24.83
CA THR A 408 5.51 10.25 24.55
C THR A 408 6.09 11.66 24.69
N ASN A 409 7.42 11.78 24.59
CA ASN A 409 8.12 13.05 24.41
C ASN A 409 8.85 13.10 23.06
N ALA A 410 8.19 12.69 21.98
CA ALA A 410 8.73 12.74 20.62
C ALA A 410 9.24 14.14 20.23
N LEU A 411 10.39 14.21 19.56
CA LEU A 411 10.97 15.45 19.04
C LEU A 411 10.03 16.13 18.01
N GLU A 412 9.98 17.46 18.04
CA GLU A 412 9.24 18.28 17.05
C GLU A 412 9.93 18.25 15.67
N ASP A 413 11.26 18.25 15.63
CA ASP A 413 12.05 18.00 14.42
C ASP A 413 12.97 16.78 14.65
N PRO A 414 12.63 15.59 14.15
CA PRO A 414 13.46 14.38 14.25
C PRO A 414 14.56 14.31 13.17
N THR A 415 14.99 15.45 12.61
CA THR A 415 16.00 15.51 11.53
C THR A 415 17.43 15.54 12.09
N PHE A 416 18.25 14.55 11.70
CA PHE A 416 19.68 14.52 12.06
C PHE A 416 20.58 14.57 10.82
N TYR A 417 21.57 15.45 10.84
CA TYR A 417 22.63 15.57 9.84
C TYR A 417 23.84 14.69 10.19
N LEU A 418 24.33 13.90 9.24
CA LEU A 418 25.39 12.93 9.46
C LEU A 418 26.76 13.53 9.12
N ASP A 419 27.62 13.68 10.13
CA ASP A 419 28.98 14.15 9.98
C ASP A 419 29.94 13.00 9.64
N TYR A 420 29.87 12.60 8.37
CA TYR A 420 30.81 11.66 7.74
C TYR A 420 32.24 12.19 7.72
N THR A 421 33.21 11.32 8.03
CA THR A 421 34.63 11.64 7.85
C THR A 421 34.97 11.92 6.38
N ASP A 422 36.02 12.71 6.15
CA ASP A 422 36.49 13.10 4.82
C ASP A 422 35.47 13.87 3.95
N HIS A 423 34.38 14.38 4.55
CA HIS A 423 33.24 15.01 3.87
C HIS A 423 32.60 14.11 2.79
N LEU A 424 32.57 12.80 3.04
CA LEU A 424 31.92 11.84 2.15
C LEU A 424 30.40 11.97 2.20
N VAL A 425 29.73 11.48 1.17
CA VAL A 425 28.28 11.32 1.12
C VAL A 425 27.93 9.86 1.39
N GLY A 426 26.93 9.62 2.25
CA GLY A 426 26.50 8.27 2.63
C GLY A 426 26.16 7.37 1.44
N SER A 427 26.48 6.09 1.59
CA SER A 427 26.25 5.07 0.57
C SER A 427 24.82 4.51 0.60
N SER A 428 24.44 3.77 -0.45
CA SER A 428 23.19 2.99 -0.46
C SER A 428 23.20 1.80 0.52
N GLU A 429 24.35 1.43 1.10
CA GLU A 429 24.44 0.46 2.20
C GLU A 429 24.26 1.11 3.58
N ALA A 430 24.16 2.45 3.68
CA ALA A 430 23.99 3.13 4.96
C ALA A 430 22.60 2.86 5.56
N ARG A 431 22.55 2.50 6.85
CA ARG A 431 21.31 2.24 7.59
C ARG A 431 21.31 2.96 8.94
N ALA A 432 20.14 3.48 9.30
CA ALA A 432 19.88 4.23 10.52
C ALA A 432 18.87 3.49 11.42
N TYR A 433 19.11 3.50 12.72
CA TYR A 433 18.34 2.82 13.74
C TYR A 433 18.18 3.70 14.96
N LEU A 434 16.95 3.84 15.45
CA LEU A 434 16.64 4.48 16.72
C LEU A 434 16.47 3.37 17.77
N VAL A 435 17.35 3.38 18.78
CA VAL A 435 17.44 2.33 19.79
C VAL A 435 16.86 2.84 21.10
N HIS A 436 15.76 2.23 21.52
CA HIS A 436 15.15 2.42 22.82
C HIS A 436 15.70 1.37 23.81
N GLU A 437 15.31 1.44 25.10
CA GLU A 437 15.81 0.50 26.13
C GLU A 437 15.51 -0.97 25.77
N ASP A 438 14.31 -1.24 25.23
CA ASP A 438 13.81 -2.59 24.99
C ASP A 438 13.51 -2.92 23.52
N TYR A 439 13.52 -1.96 22.60
CA TYR A 439 13.18 -2.20 21.19
C TYR A 439 13.97 -1.26 20.26
N VAL A 440 13.88 -1.51 18.95
CA VAL A 440 14.58 -0.72 17.94
C VAL A 440 13.64 -0.42 16.78
N ILE A 441 13.55 0.87 16.44
CA ILE A 441 12.88 1.36 15.24
C ILE A 441 13.91 1.50 14.11
N ALA A 442 13.61 0.98 12.92
CA ALA A 442 14.45 1.16 11.75
C ALA A 442 14.12 2.50 11.06
N ALA A 443 14.97 3.52 11.20
CA ALA A 443 14.78 4.81 10.54
C ALA A 443 15.07 4.76 9.01
N GLY A 444 15.61 3.65 8.52
CA GLY A 444 15.84 3.39 7.10
C GLY A 444 17.23 3.83 6.62
N SER A 445 17.29 4.60 5.54
CA SER A 445 18.51 5.00 4.84
C SER A 445 18.67 6.52 4.78
N PRO A 446 19.90 7.07 4.77
CA PRO A 446 20.13 8.51 4.59
C PRO A 446 19.58 9.06 3.27
N ILE A 447 18.98 10.25 3.33
CA ILE A 447 18.15 10.81 2.25
C ILE A 447 18.98 11.63 1.26
N GLY A 448 18.71 11.44 -0.04
CA GLY A 448 19.01 12.41 -1.11
C GLY A 448 20.47 12.77 -1.34
N GLY A 449 21.42 12.00 -0.80
CA GLY A 449 22.85 12.34 -0.80
C GLY A 449 23.18 13.58 0.06
N GLN A 450 22.28 13.97 0.97
CA GLN A 450 22.42 15.15 1.84
C GLN A 450 22.95 14.81 3.24
N ASN A 451 23.38 13.55 3.46
CA ASN A 451 23.82 13.05 4.76
C ASN A 451 22.80 13.39 5.86
N ARG A 452 21.58 12.88 5.72
CA ARG A 452 20.48 13.23 6.63
C ARG A 452 19.55 12.06 6.86
N VAL A 453 19.15 11.84 8.11
CA VAL A 453 18.15 10.83 8.49
C VAL A 453 16.98 11.52 9.20
N ILE A 454 15.82 10.87 9.22
CA ILE A 454 14.64 11.31 9.96
C ILE A 454 14.36 10.22 10.99
N ALA A 455 14.75 10.46 12.24
CA ALA A 455 14.60 9.52 13.35
C ALA A 455 13.17 9.61 13.92
N ARG A 456 12.17 9.22 13.13
CA ARG A 456 10.76 9.31 13.51
C ARG A 456 10.51 8.59 14.85
N GLY A 457 9.86 9.27 15.79
CA GLY A 457 9.63 8.76 17.14
C GLY A 457 10.76 8.97 18.14
N ALA A 458 11.88 9.58 17.75
CA ALA A 458 12.99 9.88 18.64
C ALA A 458 12.55 10.75 19.83
N GLN A 459 13.03 10.38 21.02
CA GLN A 459 12.82 11.09 22.28
C GLN A 459 14.18 11.36 22.95
N PRO A 460 14.32 12.41 23.77
CA PRO A 460 15.53 12.62 24.56
C PRO A 460 15.83 11.43 25.48
N GLY A 461 17.02 10.85 25.33
CA GLY A 461 17.47 9.64 26.03
C GLY A 461 17.50 8.37 25.18
N ASP A 462 16.88 8.36 23.99
CA ASP A 462 17.05 7.29 23.00
C ASP A 462 18.46 7.34 22.38
N GLU A 463 18.91 6.25 21.75
CA GLU A 463 20.20 6.19 21.07
C GLU A 463 20.03 6.11 19.54
N LEU A 464 20.42 7.15 18.81
CA LEU A 464 20.43 7.15 17.34
C LEU A 464 21.76 6.57 16.84
N CYS A 465 21.68 5.49 16.06
CA CYS A 465 22.82 4.83 15.45
C CYS A 465 22.75 4.83 13.92
N VAL A 466 23.87 5.07 13.25
CA VAL A 466 24.02 4.94 11.80
C VAL A 466 25.25 4.10 11.46
N TYR A 467 25.10 3.19 10.50
CA TYR A 467 26.17 2.32 10.02
C TYR A 467 26.26 2.37 8.49
N ASP A 468 27.42 2.72 7.95
CA ASP A 468 27.72 2.72 6.52
C ASP A 468 28.85 1.73 6.21
N ARG A 469 28.44 0.51 5.87
CA ARG A 469 29.37 -0.61 5.63
C ARG A 469 30.26 -0.40 4.41
N ALA A 470 29.77 0.27 3.36
CA ALA A 470 30.54 0.49 2.14
C ALA A 470 31.64 1.55 2.35
N LEU A 471 31.40 2.56 3.20
CA LEU A 471 32.39 3.57 3.57
C LEU A 471 33.22 3.19 4.81
N GLN A 472 32.82 2.13 5.52
CA GLN A 472 33.41 1.65 6.78
C GLN A 472 33.29 2.71 7.88
N GLN A 473 32.12 3.36 7.95
CA GLN A 473 31.81 4.38 8.96
C GLN A 473 30.64 3.95 9.85
N TYR A 474 30.65 4.41 11.09
CA TYR A 474 29.60 4.17 12.08
C TYR A 474 29.57 5.29 13.12
N GLY A 475 28.42 5.51 13.73
CA GLY A 475 28.26 6.43 14.86
C GLY A 475 26.99 6.10 15.63
N CYS A 476 27.03 6.33 16.94
CA CYS A 476 25.88 6.22 17.83
C CYS A 476 25.98 7.33 18.88
N GLU A 477 24.88 8.02 19.16
CA GLU A 477 24.78 9.01 20.23
C GLU A 477 23.48 8.84 21.01
N THR A 478 23.48 9.25 22.28
CA THR A 478 22.26 9.40 23.07
C THR A 478 21.70 10.79 22.82
N ILE A 479 20.46 10.87 22.36
CA ILE A 479 19.80 12.11 21.93
C ILE A 479 19.55 13.01 23.14
N GLU A 480 20.05 14.24 23.11
CA GLU A 480 19.68 15.34 23.99
C GLU A 480 18.68 16.31 23.30
N MET A 481 18.11 17.22 24.08
CA MET A 481 17.10 18.16 23.58
C MET A 481 17.76 19.27 22.74
N GLY A 482 17.52 19.25 21.43
CA GLY A 482 18.03 20.23 20.47
C GLY A 482 19.20 19.74 19.62
N ASP A 483 19.55 18.45 19.71
CA ASP A 483 20.52 17.82 18.82
C ASP A 483 19.96 17.70 17.41
N ASP A 484 20.79 18.05 16.41
CA ASP A 484 20.46 17.95 14.98
C ASP A 484 21.60 17.30 14.17
N ARG A 485 22.63 16.71 14.82
CA ARG A 485 23.80 16.13 14.14
C ARG A 485 24.31 14.87 14.82
N LEU A 486 24.64 13.86 14.02
CA LEU A 486 25.34 12.64 14.46
C LEU A 486 26.74 12.55 13.86
N SER A 487 27.76 12.44 14.72
CA SER A 487 29.16 12.24 14.33
C SER A 487 29.45 10.79 13.93
N LEU A 488 30.12 10.56 12.80
CA LEU A 488 30.54 9.22 12.35
C LEU A 488 32.06 9.06 12.39
N GLU A 489 32.54 7.92 12.90
CA GLU A 489 33.95 7.50 12.85
C GLU A 489 34.19 6.50 11.71
N ARG A 490 35.41 6.50 11.17
CA ARG A 490 35.85 5.56 10.12
C ARG A 490 36.94 4.61 10.61
N ASP A 491 36.59 3.32 10.81
CA ASP A 491 37.58 2.25 11.07
C ASP A 491 37.59 1.20 9.95
N THR A 492 38.62 1.26 9.09
CA THR A 492 38.82 0.28 8.01
C THR A 492 39.08 -1.16 8.51
N THR A 493 39.37 -1.36 9.81
CA THR A 493 39.54 -2.66 10.45
C THR A 493 38.24 -3.24 10.99
N TRP A 494 37.17 -2.43 11.06
CA TRP A 494 35.81 -2.84 11.44
C TRP A 494 34.97 -3.06 10.18
N SER A 495 34.88 -4.32 9.73
CA SER A 495 33.98 -4.71 8.65
C SER A 495 33.25 -6.01 9.00
N PRO A 496 32.39 -5.98 10.03
CA PRO A 496 31.70 -7.17 10.51
C PRO A 496 30.81 -7.78 9.42
N VAL A 497 30.86 -9.11 9.35
CA VAL A 497 29.88 -9.93 8.64
C VAL A 497 29.18 -10.78 9.67
N VAL A 498 27.93 -10.44 9.95
CA VAL A 498 27.05 -11.12 10.90
C VAL A 498 26.19 -12.13 10.14
N GLN A 499 26.17 -13.37 10.62
CA GLN A 499 25.33 -14.44 10.10
C GLN A 499 24.47 -14.97 11.25
N ILE A 500 23.15 -14.89 11.08
CA ILE A 500 22.15 -15.52 11.95
C ILE A 500 21.73 -16.85 11.32
N SER A 501 21.43 -17.87 12.12
CA SER A 501 20.94 -19.15 11.62
C SER A 501 20.01 -19.82 12.65
N PRO A 502 18.77 -20.20 12.27
CA PRO A 502 17.85 -20.87 13.18
C PRO A 502 18.34 -22.27 13.57
N VAL A 503 18.10 -22.65 14.82
CA VAL A 503 18.31 -24.00 15.37
C VAL A 503 16.96 -24.62 15.71
N THR A 504 16.07 -23.84 16.33
CA THR A 504 14.66 -24.12 16.58
C THR A 504 13.87 -22.81 16.38
N SER A 505 12.54 -22.85 16.55
CA SER A 505 11.69 -21.65 16.53
C SER A 505 12.00 -20.63 17.65
N MET A 506 12.74 -21.02 18.69
CA MET A 506 13.09 -20.18 19.85
C MET A 506 14.60 -20.20 20.16
N THR A 507 15.44 -20.59 19.20
CA THR A 507 16.90 -20.63 19.41
C THR A 507 17.64 -20.33 18.11
N LEU A 508 18.42 -19.25 18.13
CA LEU A 508 19.15 -18.74 16.99
C LEU A 508 20.65 -18.73 17.29
N ASN A 509 21.46 -19.23 16.35
CA ASN A 509 22.91 -19.08 16.41
C ASN A 509 23.34 -17.80 15.70
N ILE A 510 24.31 -17.09 16.29
CA ILE A 510 25.00 -15.96 15.68
C ILE A 510 26.47 -16.32 15.42
N GLN A 511 26.97 -15.92 14.25
CA GLN A 511 28.38 -15.94 13.89
C GLN A 511 28.80 -14.56 13.38
N VAL A 512 29.93 -14.05 13.86
CA VAL A 512 30.50 -12.75 13.46
C VAL A 512 31.94 -12.95 12.98
N SER A 513 32.20 -12.52 11.75
CA SER A 513 33.51 -12.55 11.10
C SER A 513 33.86 -11.16 10.56
N GLY A 514 35.04 -10.98 9.95
CA GLY A 514 35.49 -9.68 9.43
C GLY A 514 35.94 -8.67 10.51
N VAL A 515 36.12 -9.12 11.75
CA VAL A 515 36.46 -8.30 12.93
C VAL A 515 37.85 -8.62 13.50
N PRO A 516 38.53 -7.67 14.19
CA PRO A 516 39.84 -7.88 14.79
C PRO A 516 39.89 -8.98 15.89
N ARG A 517 41.12 -9.41 16.22
CA ARG A 517 41.36 -10.46 17.22
C ARG A 517 41.46 -9.88 18.63
N GLY A 518 40.86 -10.58 19.60
CA GLY A 518 41.03 -10.26 21.02
C GLY A 518 40.10 -9.15 21.53
N LEU A 519 39.04 -8.84 20.79
CA LEU A 519 38.01 -7.89 21.20
C LEU A 519 36.96 -8.60 22.07
N PRO A 520 36.49 -7.97 23.16
CA PRO A 520 35.28 -8.40 23.85
C PRO A 520 34.06 -7.98 23.02
N ILE A 521 33.45 -8.94 22.30
CA ILE A 521 32.30 -8.67 21.44
C ILE A 521 31.03 -9.16 22.11
N TYR A 522 30.02 -8.31 22.16
CA TYR A 522 28.68 -8.62 22.63
C TYR A 522 27.68 -8.58 21.47
N ALA A 523 26.55 -9.26 21.65
CA ALA A 523 25.41 -9.14 20.76
C ALA A 523 24.09 -9.09 21.55
N ARG A 524 23.13 -8.32 21.06
CA ARG A 524 21.75 -8.26 21.56
C ARG A 524 20.79 -8.43 20.38
N LEU A 525 19.74 -9.19 20.59
CA LEU A 525 18.69 -9.42 19.60
C LEU A 525 17.43 -8.66 20.04
N TYR A 526 16.82 -7.97 19.10
CA TYR A 526 15.53 -7.31 19.22
C TYR A 526 14.57 -8.05 18.28
N PRO A 527 13.58 -8.79 18.79
CA PRO A 527 12.57 -9.38 17.93
C PRO A 527 11.72 -8.28 17.27
N GLU A 528 11.04 -8.62 16.18
CA GLU A 528 10.03 -7.75 15.54
C GLU A 528 8.87 -7.41 16.50
N TYR A 529 8.47 -8.38 17.33
CA TYR A 529 7.43 -8.21 18.35
C TYR A 529 7.99 -8.47 19.75
N GLY A 530 7.69 -7.57 20.69
CA GLY A 530 8.08 -7.70 22.09
C GLY A 530 9.43 -7.05 22.43
N LYS A 531 10.05 -7.52 23.52
CA LYS A 531 11.26 -6.90 24.09
C LYS A 531 12.54 -7.58 23.63
N GLY A 532 13.58 -6.78 23.47
CA GLY A 532 14.93 -7.20 23.13
C GLY A 532 15.58 -8.02 24.24
N GLU A 533 16.10 -9.18 23.84
CA GLU A 533 16.72 -10.17 24.68
C GLU A 533 17.93 -9.63 25.47
N ALA A 534 18.37 -10.36 26.49
CA ALA A 534 19.57 -9.99 27.23
C ALA A 534 20.83 -10.06 26.34
N PRO A 535 21.79 -9.10 26.47
CA PRO A 535 23.08 -9.18 25.79
C PRO A 535 23.85 -10.48 26.08
N ILE A 536 24.39 -11.11 25.03
CA ILE A 536 25.28 -12.27 25.14
C ILE A 536 26.72 -11.89 24.77
N THR A 537 27.70 -12.47 25.44
CA THR A 537 29.12 -12.35 25.06
C THR A 537 29.46 -13.40 24.00
N LEU A 538 30.02 -12.97 22.86
CA LEU A 538 30.43 -13.89 21.79
C LEU A 538 31.81 -14.50 22.05
N THR A 539 31.91 -15.82 21.89
CA THR A 539 33.18 -16.55 22.09
C THR A 539 33.90 -16.78 20.78
N ARG A 540 35.21 -16.52 20.74
CA ARG A 540 36.02 -16.67 19.52
C ARG A 540 36.47 -18.12 19.31
N ASN A 541 36.06 -18.73 18.20
CA ASN A 541 36.42 -20.11 17.87
C ASN A 541 37.82 -20.23 17.24
N ARG A 542 38.26 -21.48 16.98
CA ARG A 542 39.60 -21.77 16.43
C ARG A 542 39.82 -21.29 14.99
N GLN A 543 38.76 -21.21 14.19
CA GLN A 543 38.80 -20.64 12.83
C GLN A 543 38.86 -19.11 12.87
N GLY A 544 38.49 -18.52 14.00
CA GLY A 544 38.63 -17.10 14.28
C GLY A 544 37.35 -16.29 14.13
N ILE A 545 36.22 -16.97 14.03
CA ILE A 545 34.86 -16.43 14.01
C ILE A 545 34.39 -16.31 15.46
N TYR A 546 33.71 -15.23 15.81
CA TYR A 546 33.03 -15.08 17.10
C TYR A 546 31.65 -15.70 17.01
N GLN A 547 31.21 -16.45 18.01
CA GLN A 547 29.95 -17.21 17.96
C GLN A 547 29.21 -17.15 19.30
N GLY A 548 27.89 -17.23 19.22
CA GLY A 548 26.98 -17.26 20.36
C GLY A 548 25.63 -17.87 19.97
N THR A 549 24.75 -18.01 20.96
CA THR A 549 23.41 -18.56 20.79
C THR A 549 22.44 -17.69 21.59
N PHE A 550 21.39 -17.20 20.93
CA PHE A 550 20.25 -16.59 21.58
C PHE A 550 19.22 -17.66 21.90
N HIS A 551 18.64 -17.60 23.10
CA HIS A 551 17.42 -18.30 23.46
C HIS A 551 16.33 -17.24 23.55
N LEU A 552 15.31 -17.37 22.72
CA LEU A 552 14.23 -16.40 22.66
C LEU A 552 13.19 -16.71 23.73
N SER A 553 12.61 -15.66 24.30
CA SER A 553 11.45 -15.70 25.18
C SER A 553 10.20 -16.21 24.44
N ASP A 554 9.99 -15.73 23.22
CA ASP A 554 8.91 -16.11 22.30
C ASP A 554 9.44 -16.45 20.89
N VAL A 555 8.55 -16.85 19.98
CA VAL A 555 8.93 -17.17 18.59
C VAL A 555 9.06 -15.88 17.78
N ALA A 556 10.26 -15.59 17.27
CA ALA A 556 10.52 -14.42 16.40
C ALA A 556 11.07 -14.85 15.04
N MET A 557 10.31 -14.59 13.98
CA MET A 557 10.72 -14.87 12.60
C MET A 557 11.60 -13.76 12.01
N ALA A 558 11.35 -12.49 12.35
CA ALA A 558 12.21 -11.38 12.00
C ALA A 558 12.62 -10.55 13.24
N GLY A 559 13.51 -9.58 13.02
CA GLY A 559 14.03 -8.68 14.03
C GLY A 559 15.38 -8.08 13.65
N ASN A 560 16.02 -7.42 14.63
CA ASN A 560 17.32 -6.78 14.49
C ASN A 560 18.34 -7.37 15.47
N VAL A 561 19.61 -7.45 15.06
CA VAL A 561 20.72 -7.89 15.92
C VAL A 561 21.81 -6.83 15.97
N ARG A 562 22.02 -6.28 17.16
CA ARG A 562 23.07 -5.32 17.52
C ARG A 562 24.33 -6.10 17.89
N VAL A 563 25.49 -5.73 17.35
CA VAL A 563 26.79 -6.35 17.66
C VAL A 563 27.83 -5.26 17.90
N TRP A 564 28.41 -5.22 19.10
CA TRP A 564 29.36 -4.17 19.50
C TRP A 564 30.59 -4.71 20.22
N VAL A 565 31.64 -3.89 20.24
CA VAL A 565 32.81 -4.07 21.08
C VAL A 565 32.57 -3.39 22.43
N ASP A 566 32.87 -4.08 23.52
CA ASP A 566 32.88 -3.51 24.87
C ASP A 566 34.12 -2.65 25.07
N GLU A 567 33.97 -1.38 24.69
CA GLU A 567 34.96 -0.31 24.79
C GLU A 567 34.25 1.03 25.12
N PRO A 568 34.97 2.02 25.68
CA PRO A 568 34.40 3.33 25.98
C PRO A 568 33.82 3.99 24.72
N SER A 569 32.62 4.54 24.82
CA SER A 569 31.92 5.25 23.75
C SER A 569 31.58 6.67 24.20
N SER A 570 31.60 7.60 23.25
CA SER A 570 31.07 8.97 23.37
C SER A 570 30.73 9.48 21.97
N GLU A 571 29.87 10.50 21.85
CA GLU A 571 29.50 11.15 20.58
C GLU A 571 30.70 11.40 19.63
N LEU A 572 31.80 11.96 20.14
CA LEU A 572 33.02 12.27 19.36
C LEU A 572 34.01 11.08 19.20
N ASN A 573 33.69 9.91 19.75
CA ASN A 573 34.48 8.67 19.69
C ASN A 573 33.51 7.49 19.88
N PRO A 574 32.67 7.19 18.87
CA PRO A 574 31.69 6.11 18.97
C PRO A 574 32.38 4.75 19.03
N ARG A 575 31.87 3.83 19.84
CA ARG A 575 32.40 2.45 19.88
C ARG A 575 32.13 1.72 18.57
N ARG A 576 32.95 0.70 18.28
CA ARG A 576 32.73 -0.17 17.12
C ARG A 576 31.50 -1.02 17.27
N GLU A 577 30.57 -0.81 16.35
CA GLU A 577 29.25 -1.40 16.38
C GLU A 577 28.69 -1.62 14.97
N VAL A 578 27.72 -2.54 14.86
CA VAL A 578 26.86 -2.72 13.69
C VAL A 578 25.50 -3.22 14.14
N MET A 579 24.45 -2.91 13.39
CA MET A 579 23.16 -3.59 13.48
C MET A 579 22.79 -4.23 12.15
N VAL A 580 22.18 -5.41 12.19
CA VAL A 580 21.66 -6.11 11.01
C VAL A 580 20.23 -6.58 11.26
N ALA A 581 19.35 -6.39 10.27
CA ALA A 581 18.05 -7.05 10.26
C ALA A 581 18.21 -8.54 9.88
N TYR A 582 17.32 -9.39 10.40
CA TYR A 582 17.15 -10.78 9.97
C TYR A 582 15.68 -11.08 9.73
N ALA A 583 15.43 -12.05 8.84
CA ALA A 583 14.14 -12.69 8.65
C ALA A 583 14.36 -14.18 8.38
N ILE A 584 13.45 -15.02 8.87
CA ILE A 584 13.47 -16.47 8.77
C ILE A 584 12.16 -16.89 8.11
N GLY A 585 12.25 -17.59 6.97
CA GLY A 585 11.07 -17.95 6.16
C GLY A 585 10.75 -16.96 5.04
N GLY A 586 11.15 -15.70 5.15
CA GLY A 586 11.02 -14.71 4.08
C GLY A 586 12.00 -14.95 2.93
N ASN A 587 11.49 -15.43 1.79
CA ASN A 587 12.20 -15.45 0.50
C ASN A 587 11.17 -15.31 -0.64
N PRO A 588 11.38 -14.42 -1.62
CA PRO A 588 10.42 -14.22 -2.71
C PRO A 588 10.41 -15.43 -3.65
N GLY A 589 9.29 -16.14 -3.70
CA GLY A 589 9.06 -17.28 -4.58
C GLY A 589 8.54 -18.53 -3.87
N ALA A 590 7.42 -19.06 -4.37
CA ALA A 590 6.68 -20.19 -3.82
C ALA A 590 7.56 -21.40 -3.45
N HIS A 591 7.67 -21.67 -2.15
CA HIS A 591 8.39 -22.83 -1.62
C HIS A 591 7.49 -24.06 -1.49
N ARG A 592 7.08 -24.64 -2.63
CA ARG A 592 6.28 -25.89 -2.68
C ARG A 592 6.95 -27.01 -1.90
N ASN A 593 6.45 -27.31 -0.70
CA ASN A 593 6.85 -28.48 0.08
C ASN A 593 5.65 -29.05 0.84
N ARG A 594 5.51 -30.38 0.84
CA ARG A 594 4.25 -31.11 1.10
C ARG A 594 3.59 -31.00 2.50
N ARG A 595 3.90 -29.98 3.31
CA ARG A 595 3.19 -29.61 4.55
C ARG A 595 3.31 -28.09 4.75
N SER A 596 2.16 -27.41 4.74
CA SER A 596 1.92 -25.96 4.90
C SER A 596 2.70 -25.04 3.95
N ASP A 597 2.04 -24.58 2.88
CA ASP A 597 2.54 -23.54 2.00
C ASP A 597 2.14 -22.15 2.53
N THR A 598 2.97 -21.56 3.40
CA THR A 598 2.83 -20.16 3.83
C THR A 598 3.32 -19.23 2.72
N HIS A 599 2.40 -18.50 2.08
CA HIS A 599 2.69 -17.61 0.96
C HIS A 599 3.11 -16.23 1.48
N GLY A 600 4.41 -15.91 1.41
CA GLY A 600 4.95 -14.59 1.69
C GLY A 600 5.23 -13.83 0.38
N GLY A 601 4.49 -12.75 0.14
CA GLY A 601 4.69 -11.85 -0.99
C GLY A 601 6.06 -11.19 -0.98
N GLY A 602 6.63 -10.95 -2.16
CA GLY A 602 7.92 -10.27 -2.29
C GLY A 602 8.26 -9.98 -3.75
N GLY A 603 8.04 -8.73 -4.16
CA GLY A 603 8.24 -8.27 -5.52
C GLY A 603 9.68 -8.40 -6.03
N ALA A 604 9.84 -8.64 -7.35
CA ALA A 604 11.14 -8.75 -8.00
C ALA A 604 11.54 -7.44 -8.72
N HIS A 605 12.72 -6.91 -8.42
CA HIS A 605 13.14 -5.60 -8.94
C HIS A 605 13.84 -5.67 -10.32
N ARG A 606 13.42 -4.80 -11.26
CA ARG A 606 14.13 -4.50 -12.51
C ARG A 606 14.86 -3.15 -12.44
N ASN A 607 16.19 -3.17 -12.26
CA ASN A 607 16.97 -1.93 -12.29
C ASN A 607 17.34 -1.52 -13.74
N ARG A 608 17.63 -0.22 -13.97
CA ARG A 608 17.92 0.46 -15.26
C ARG A 608 19.10 -0.09 -16.09
N ARG A 609 19.65 -1.25 -15.74
CA ARG A 609 20.73 -1.97 -16.46
C ARG A 609 20.41 -3.44 -16.73
N GLY A 610 19.14 -3.77 -16.96
CA GLY A 610 18.74 -5.02 -17.64
C GLY A 610 19.19 -6.30 -16.93
N GLY A 611 19.10 -6.32 -15.60
CA GLY A 611 19.36 -7.50 -14.79
C GLY A 611 18.37 -7.54 -13.63
N THR A 612 17.70 -8.69 -13.47
CA THR A 612 16.90 -9.00 -12.30
C THR A 612 17.82 -9.05 -11.08
N LEU A 613 17.57 -8.19 -10.11
CA LEU A 613 18.22 -8.24 -8.80
C LEU A 613 17.16 -8.59 -7.77
N ILE A 614 17.39 -9.71 -7.08
CA ILE A 614 16.71 -10.03 -5.82
C ILE A 614 16.95 -8.85 -4.87
N GLY A 615 15.90 -8.42 -4.16
CA GLY A 615 15.95 -7.22 -3.32
C GLY A 615 17.19 -7.20 -2.42
N GLU A 616 17.90 -6.05 -2.39
CA GLU A 616 19.14 -5.90 -1.59
C GLU A 616 18.85 -5.67 -0.09
N GLY A 617 17.94 -6.48 0.46
CA GLY A 617 18.14 -7.07 1.76
C GLY A 617 19.04 -8.31 1.60
N ARG A 618 20.37 -8.11 1.50
CA ARG A 618 21.32 -9.23 1.66
C ARG A 618 21.38 -9.67 3.13
N THR A 619 20.31 -10.33 3.56
CA THR A 619 20.38 -11.30 4.66
C THR A 619 21.51 -12.29 4.36
N ALA A 620 22.27 -12.66 5.39
CA ALA A 620 23.37 -13.60 5.24
C ALA A 620 22.84 -14.93 4.69
N THR A 621 23.57 -15.54 3.75
CA THR A 621 23.12 -16.68 2.95
C THR A 621 22.64 -17.86 3.83
N ALA A 622 21.32 -18.00 3.95
CA ALA A 622 20.68 -19.07 4.71
C ALA A 622 20.73 -20.39 3.93
N ALA A 623 21.86 -21.09 4.01
CA ALA A 623 21.99 -22.44 3.47
C ALA A 623 21.21 -23.44 4.36
N VAL A 624 19.92 -23.63 4.09
CA VAL A 624 19.09 -24.63 4.77
C VAL A 624 19.53 -26.04 4.34
N LEU A 625 20.22 -26.75 5.25
CA LEU A 625 20.39 -28.20 5.15
C LEU A 625 19.14 -28.88 5.73
N PRO A 626 18.63 -29.95 5.09
CA PRO A 626 17.42 -30.63 5.56
C PRO A 626 17.63 -31.24 6.96
N MET A 627 16.65 -31.07 7.83
CA MET A 627 16.67 -31.62 9.20
C MET A 627 16.82 -33.15 9.17
N GLY A 628 17.97 -33.63 9.63
CA GLY A 628 18.21 -35.06 9.84
C GLY A 628 17.53 -35.55 11.11
N VAL A 629 16.41 -36.26 10.98
CA VAL A 629 15.73 -36.92 12.11
C VAL A 629 16.65 -37.98 12.72
N ALA A 630 16.96 -37.84 14.01
CA ALA A 630 17.77 -38.80 14.75
C ALA A 630 17.04 -40.15 14.90
N GLY A 631 17.75 -41.25 14.66
CA GLY A 631 17.12 -42.55 14.41
C GLY A 631 16.57 -43.28 15.64
N HIS A 632 15.59 -44.15 15.39
CA HIS A 632 15.27 -45.29 16.24
C HIS A 632 15.95 -46.57 15.72
N THR A 633 16.34 -47.43 16.66
CA THR A 633 17.20 -48.59 16.44
C THR A 633 16.48 -49.79 15.82
N ALA A 634 17.06 -50.37 14.76
CA ALA A 634 16.79 -51.75 14.35
C ALA A 634 18.05 -52.40 13.74
N THR A 635 18.45 -53.55 14.30
CA THR A 635 19.61 -54.36 13.86
C THR A 635 19.19 -55.48 12.89
N ALA A 636 19.92 -55.70 11.78
CA ALA A 636 20.47 -57.02 11.37
C ALA A 636 21.09 -57.10 9.95
N ALA A 637 22.40 -57.38 9.91
CA ALA A 637 23.12 -58.36 9.05
C ALA A 637 23.14 -58.28 7.48
N PRO A 638 24.17 -58.87 6.80
CA PRO A 638 24.62 -58.40 5.46
C PRO A 638 24.72 -59.44 4.32
N ARG A 639 24.79 -58.96 3.06
CA ARG A 639 25.29 -59.59 1.78
C ARG A 639 25.08 -58.58 0.62
N SER A 640 25.75 -58.57 -0.55
CA SER A 640 27.10 -59.01 -0.99
C SER A 640 27.39 -58.54 -2.44
N SER A 641 28.57 -57.92 -2.68
CA SER A 641 29.37 -57.93 -3.94
C SER A 641 28.81 -57.57 -5.35
N ARG A 642 29.25 -56.41 -5.89
CA ARG A 642 29.94 -56.15 -7.21
C ARG A 642 29.21 -56.45 -8.58
N PRO A 643 29.70 -55.95 -9.75
CA PRO A 643 29.93 -54.55 -10.18
C PRO A 643 29.52 -54.29 -11.67
N THR A 644 30.12 -53.26 -12.33
CA THR A 644 30.08 -52.83 -13.76
C THR A 644 29.10 -51.68 -14.08
N GLY A 645 29.40 -50.71 -14.96
CA GLY A 645 30.62 -50.44 -15.74
C GLY A 645 30.65 -48.99 -16.27
N ARG A 646 31.84 -48.45 -16.60
CA ARG A 646 32.02 -47.07 -17.12
C ARG A 646 31.94 -47.02 -18.65
N CYS A 647 31.41 -45.93 -19.19
CA CYS A 647 31.84 -45.35 -20.48
C CYS A 647 31.99 -43.83 -20.32
N SER A 648 33.00 -43.25 -20.95
CA SER A 648 33.26 -41.80 -20.94
C SER A 648 33.61 -41.33 -22.35
N CYS A 649 33.05 -40.20 -22.77
CA CYS A 649 33.55 -39.43 -23.91
C CYS A 649 33.73 -37.97 -23.48
N SER A 650 34.95 -37.45 -23.61
CA SER A 650 35.29 -36.05 -23.40
C SER A 650 35.27 -35.30 -24.73
N LEU A 651 34.77 -34.07 -24.75
CA LEU A 651 35.10 -33.09 -25.79
C LEU A 651 35.22 -31.69 -25.18
N THR A 652 36.42 -31.13 -25.26
CA THR A 652 36.77 -29.78 -24.80
C THR A 652 36.76 -28.79 -25.94
N THR A 653 36.08 -27.65 -25.77
CA THR A 653 36.33 -26.45 -26.58
C THR A 653 36.09 -25.17 -25.77
N ARG A 654 37.15 -24.39 -25.55
CA ARG A 654 37.03 -22.94 -25.28
C ARG A 654 36.75 -22.23 -26.60
N TRP A 655 36.09 -21.06 -26.62
CA TRP A 655 36.57 -19.89 -27.39
C TRP A 655 35.92 -18.57 -26.90
N SER A 656 36.74 -17.52 -26.95
CA SER A 656 36.51 -16.12 -26.56
C SER A 656 35.29 -15.43 -27.18
N LEU A 657 34.60 -14.57 -26.42
CA LEU A 657 33.78 -13.48 -26.98
C LEU A 657 34.67 -12.38 -27.59
N LYS A 658 34.21 -11.78 -28.70
CA LYS A 658 34.59 -10.43 -29.16
C LYS A 658 33.35 -9.70 -29.68
N LYS A 659 33.23 -8.41 -29.35
CA LYS A 659 32.20 -7.49 -29.88
C LYS A 659 32.37 -7.25 -31.38
N ALA A 660 31.27 -7.15 -32.13
CA ALA A 660 31.04 -6.12 -33.17
C ALA A 660 29.60 -6.14 -33.74
N THR A 661 28.86 -5.07 -33.47
CA THR A 661 27.92 -4.29 -34.32
C THR A 661 27.34 -4.80 -35.66
N SER A 662 26.15 -4.24 -35.96
CA SER A 662 25.52 -3.90 -37.25
C SER A 662 24.62 -4.92 -37.99
N THR A 663 23.32 -4.62 -37.97
CA THR A 663 22.29 -4.79 -39.02
C THR A 663 22.64 -4.00 -40.32
N PRO A 664 21.88 -4.10 -41.45
CA PRO A 664 20.67 -4.90 -41.73
C PRO A 664 20.66 -5.67 -43.09
N SER A 665 19.59 -6.46 -43.31
CA SER A 665 18.67 -6.40 -44.49
C SER A 665 18.29 -7.75 -45.15
N ARG A 666 16.98 -7.88 -45.46
CA ARG A 666 16.32 -8.59 -46.60
C ARG A 666 16.81 -10.02 -46.95
N THR A 667 15.98 -11.07 -47.04
CA THR A 667 14.70 -11.19 -47.78
C THR A 667 13.85 -12.41 -47.34
N TRP A 668 12.53 -12.32 -47.44
CA TRP A 668 11.58 -13.47 -47.58
C TRP A 668 11.66 -14.05 -49.02
N PRO A 669 11.40 -15.36 -49.27
CA PRO A 669 10.01 -15.86 -49.33
C PRO A 669 9.71 -17.29 -48.84
N ASP A 670 8.51 -17.41 -48.26
CA ASP A 670 7.48 -18.47 -48.36
C ASP A 670 7.76 -19.73 -49.20
N PHE A 671 7.47 -20.92 -48.63
CA PHE A 671 6.87 -22.04 -49.37
C PHE A 671 6.10 -23.03 -48.47
N ARG A 672 4.79 -23.14 -48.69
CA ARG A 672 3.92 -24.18 -48.10
C ARG A 672 4.12 -25.56 -48.78
N ARG A 673 3.98 -26.66 -48.03
CA ARG A 673 3.15 -27.85 -48.38
C ARG A 673 3.14 -28.94 -47.31
N CYS A 674 1.95 -29.46 -47.00
CA CYS A 674 1.75 -30.76 -46.35
C CYS A 674 2.00 -31.92 -47.35
N PRO A 675 2.04 -33.17 -46.87
CA PRO A 675 0.91 -34.05 -47.19
C PRO A 675 0.37 -34.90 -46.03
N GLN A 676 -0.80 -35.50 -46.25
CA GLN A 676 -1.59 -36.33 -45.31
C GLN A 676 -1.21 -37.83 -45.38
N GLY A 677 -1.72 -38.60 -44.40
CA GLY A 677 -1.83 -40.07 -44.42
C GLY A 677 -2.23 -40.61 -43.05
N GLU A 678 -3.51 -40.58 -42.65
CA GLU A 678 -4.57 -41.59 -42.89
C GLU A 678 -4.56 -42.85 -41.96
N ARG A 679 -5.64 -42.92 -41.13
CA ARG A 679 -6.44 -44.13 -40.76
C ARG A 679 -5.84 -45.19 -39.79
N SER A 680 -6.62 -45.90 -38.94
CA SER A 680 -8.02 -45.75 -38.48
C SER A 680 -8.44 -46.80 -37.43
N LEU A 681 -9.39 -46.46 -36.53
CA LEU A 681 -10.33 -47.36 -35.78
C LEU A 681 -9.71 -48.29 -34.69
N VAL A 682 -10.37 -48.61 -33.55
CA VAL A 682 -11.75 -49.09 -33.30
C VAL A 682 -12.27 -48.72 -31.87
N ARG A 683 -13.61 -48.58 -31.74
CA ARG A 683 -14.57 -48.69 -30.57
C ARG A 683 -14.00 -49.19 -29.21
N GLY A 684 -14.51 -48.82 -28.01
CA GLY A 684 -15.79 -48.20 -27.57
C GLY A 684 -16.37 -48.98 -26.34
N ILE A 685 -17.40 -48.44 -25.64
CA ILE A 685 -18.05 -48.96 -24.38
C ILE A 685 -17.32 -48.52 -23.07
N ALA A 686 -17.97 -48.36 -21.89
CA ALA A 686 -19.05 -47.44 -21.42
C ALA A 686 -19.51 -47.83 -19.99
N TRP A 687 -19.94 -46.84 -19.17
CA TRP A 687 -20.63 -46.94 -17.87
C TRP A 687 -19.93 -47.62 -16.66
N PHE A 688 -19.88 -46.92 -15.50
CA PHE A 688 -20.36 -47.43 -14.20
C PHE A 688 -20.45 -46.36 -13.10
N GLN A 689 -21.56 -46.35 -12.37
CA GLN A 689 -21.86 -45.70 -11.08
C GLN A 689 -23.10 -46.44 -10.50
N PRO A 690 -23.47 -46.33 -9.20
CA PRO A 690 -22.71 -46.12 -7.97
C PRO A 690 -22.84 -47.40 -7.06
N PRO A 691 -22.75 -47.33 -5.70
CA PRO A 691 -23.91 -46.90 -4.90
C PRO A 691 -23.56 -46.03 -3.68
N ALA A 692 -24.61 -45.50 -3.02
CA ALA A 692 -24.55 -44.64 -1.83
C ALA A 692 -24.90 -45.37 -0.51
N HIS A 693 -24.93 -44.61 0.59
CA HIS A 693 -25.49 -44.87 1.92
C HIS A 693 -24.64 -45.60 2.98
N PRO A 694 -24.86 -45.32 4.30
CA PRO A 694 -25.89 -44.41 4.89
C PRO A 694 -25.62 -42.92 4.69
#